data_AF-A0A2Z6RL70-F1
#
_entry.id   AF-A0A2Z6RL70-F1
#
_cell.length_a   1.000
_cell.length_b   1.000
_cell.length_c   1.000
_cell.angle_alpha   90.00
_cell.angle_beta   90.00
_cell.angle_gamma   90.00
#
_symmetry.space_group_name_H-M   'P 1'
#
loop_
_entity.id
_entity.type
_entity.pdbx_description
1 polymer ?
#
loop_
_entity_poly.entity_id
_entity_poly.type
_entity_poly.pdbx_seq_one_letter_code
_entity_poly.pdbx_strand_id
1 'polypeptide(L)'
;MSHNFESEVSEALGQLLITETDYNVIIHIGEEPNHKEFHAHSNILRCRSEYFNKILSAENIERKDGKYIIKKPNISPQAFDIILKYLYTGKFNITSKAGTELLDFMIISDEMMLKNLTKVTEDFIVGNHKQFLQNDPVGILQIVYYYKSFVNLQEVCLDKICSEPEILFKSDKFTQLSASLLEVILKRDDLNLREIEIWENLIKWGLAQEKTLNKDISKWSKDDVNILKRILYKFIPLIRFYEISTEDYYNKVKPYEKILSKELRDDILKFYMIPGYRPIYTPRKNPKLNIESIIINPNHAALFANWIDKRMELHNNKNIPYEFNLLYRASRDGNTAASFHAKCDNKGATIVVVKVKNSEQIVGGYNPLFWDSSNSLKNTKDSFIFSFANKNSLQSAKVVYSEYGQNSIQCYLQYGPIFGADLHTTYHPTADTWISSVSSYPTLNLPNTFNIDDYEEDITEDYQQYSEEDYNVIIYVGEEPNITEFHAHSIILRCRSQYFRTALSSNWAEKKNGMYILKKPNISRNIFQVILSYIYSGMVNFNKIEKTEYLEFLKATDELAFEKIRDFCIEIICQETEILFEIERFLTLPPRILELLLQQDKLELEEIDIWNYLIRWAYAQNSTIEFDPTRWTKNDIEMMKNTIDNFIPLIRFDNISYKDYLEKIKPYKKLLPKKVLRYYSKLNLESTELDSFIIITQKDLYYSLFLNWINKKDNNQKSRKFHQYNFKLILRGSRDGFDGNSFHYKCDDKGATIIIVKIKNSNQLVGGYNPLDWRGKNSKSTTDSFIFLFDDYEDINTGKIGRVIDTKHAVRCFNNWGPIFGAYNTIAMSNNLTMNQNGEWSSIPSTPPSYPDLNIPNRFEIDDYEVFQVI
;
A
#
# COMPACT_ATOMS: atom_id res chain seq x y z
N MET A 1 5.79 -10.05 10.48
CA MET A 1 5.50 -9.60 9.11
C MET A 1 4.11 -10.10 8.75
N SER A 2 3.18 -9.21 8.41
CA SER A 2 1.88 -9.58 7.84
C SER A 2 1.95 -9.42 6.32
N HIS A 3 1.46 -10.41 5.58
CA HIS A 3 1.39 -10.36 4.11
C HIS A 3 -0.06 -10.55 3.66
N ASN A 4 -0.49 -9.78 2.66
CA ASN A 4 -1.88 -9.70 2.21
C ASN A 4 -2.06 -10.33 0.82
N PHE A 5 -2.99 -11.28 0.71
CA PHE A 5 -3.39 -11.96 -0.53
C PHE A 5 -4.91 -11.83 -0.83
N GLU A 6 -5.55 -10.74 -0.37
CA GLU A 6 -6.99 -10.46 -0.53
C GLU A 6 -7.55 -10.71 -1.94
N SER A 7 -6.77 -10.41 -2.98
CA SER A 7 -7.17 -10.64 -4.38
C SER A 7 -7.60 -12.08 -4.67
N GLU A 8 -7.04 -13.07 -3.97
CA GLU A 8 -7.37 -14.48 -4.17
C GLU A 8 -8.70 -14.89 -3.57
N VAL A 9 -9.07 -14.29 -2.44
CA VAL A 9 -10.37 -14.55 -1.82
C VAL A 9 -11.45 -14.04 -2.78
N SER A 10 -11.28 -12.81 -3.26
CA SER A 10 -12.13 -12.20 -4.29
C SER A 10 -12.25 -13.04 -5.56
N GLU A 11 -11.12 -13.54 -6.09
CA GLU A 11 -11.11 -14.37 -7.31
C GLU A 11 -11.75 -15.75 -7.09
N ALA A 12 -11.47 -16.40 -5.97
CA ALA A 12 -12.05 -17.70 -5.63
C ALA A 12 -13.58 -17.62 -5.45
N LEU A 13 -14.07 -16.57 -4.78
CA LEU A 13 -15.51 -16.29 -4.69
C LEU A 13 -16.09 -15.99 -6.07
N GLY A 14 -15.42 -15.18 -6.89
CA GLY A 14 -15.84 -14.90 -8.26
C GLY A 14 -16.03 -16.16 -9.11
N GLN A 15 -15.17 -17.17 -8.96
CA GLN A 15 -15.33 -18.44 -9.66
C GLN A 15 -16.58 -19.23 -9.24
N LEU A 16 -16.97 -19.19 -7.97
CA LEU A 16 -18.22 -19.83 -7.51
C LEU A 16 -19.46 -19.26 -8.21
N LEU A 17 -19.46 -17.96 -8.50
CA LEU A 17 -20.54 -17.33 -9.25
C LEU A 17 -20.59 -17.81 -10.71
N ILE A 18 -19.45 -18.11 -11.31
CA ILE A 18 -19.35 -18.56 -12.71
C ILE A 18 -19.71 -20.04 -12.85
N THR A 19 -19.25 -20.88 -11.92
CA THR A 19 -19.47 -22.34 -12.01
C THR A 19 -20.89 -22.76 -11.63
N GLU A 20 -21.63 -21.90 -10.93
CA GLU A 20 -23.00 -22.16 -10.44
C GLU A 20 -23.13 -23.50 -9.70
N THR A 21 -22.09 -23.86 -8.94
CA THR A 21 -22.05 -25.08 -8.12
C THR A 21 -22.51 -24.75 -6.70
N ASP A 22 -23.30 -25.62 -6.07
CA ASP A 22 -23.74 -25.49 -4.68
C ASP A 22 -24.61 -24.25 -4.35
N TYR A 23 -25.17 -23.57 -5.35
CA TYR A 23 -26.07 -22.44 -5.12
C TYR A 23 -27.35 -22.86 -4.38
N ASN A 24 -27.77 -22.02 -3.45
CA ASN A 24 -28.98 -22.23 -2.65
C ASN A 24 -29.96 -21.04 -2.70
N VAL A 25 -29.68 -20.02 -3.52
CA VAL A 25 -30.56 -18.88 -3.78
C VAL A 25 -30.77 -18.74 -5.29
N ILE A 26 -32.02 -18.54 -5.70
CA ILE A 26 -32.44 -18.21 -7.06
C ILE A 26 -33.07 -16.82 -7.04
N ILE A 27 -32.58 -15.92 -7.87
CA ILE A 27 -33.02 -14.52 -7.93
C ILE A 27 -33.56 -14.22 -9.33
N HIS A 28 -34.85 -13.93 -9.43
CA HIS A 28 -35.50 -13.51 -10.67
C HIS A 28 -35.48 -11.98 -10.77
N ILE A 29 -34.84 -11.46 -11.81
CA ILE A 29 -34.68 -10.02 -12.07
C ILE A 29 -35.42 -9.65 -13.35
N GLY A 30 -36.05 -8.47 -13.37
CA GLY A 30 -36.75 -7.91 -14.53
C GLY A 30 -38.15 -8.49 -14.75
N GLU A 31 -38.87 -7.90 -15.71
CA GLU A 31 -40.17 -8.37 -16.21
C GLU A 31 -40.06 -8.76 -17.69
N GLU A 32 -40.99 -9.59 -18.17
CA GLU A 32 -41.07 -10.01 -19.58
C GLU A 32 -41.14 -8.78 -20.52
N PRO A 33 -40.35 -8.74 -21.63
CA PRO A 33 -39.47 -9.80 -22.16
C PRO A 33 -38.03 -9.79 -21.63
N ASN A 34 -37.68 -8.85 -20.73
CA ASN A 34 -36.31 -8.64 -20.23
C ASN A 34 -36.11 -9.28 -18.83
N HIS A 35 -36.60 -10.51 -18.68
CA HIS A 35 -36.46 -11.31 -17.46
C HIS A 35 -35.15 -12.14 -17.49
N LYS A 36 -34.47 -12.27 -16.35
CA LYS A 36 -33.33 -13.19 -16.18
C LYS A 36 -33.31 -13.83 -14.79
N GLU A 37 -32.94 -15.10 -14.73
CA GLU A 37 -32.68 -15.85 -13.51
C GLU A 37 -31.19 -15.83 -13.13
N PHE A 38 -30.88 -15.67 -11.84
CA PHE A 38 -29.53 -15.67 -11.30
C PHE A 38 -29.39 -16.68 -10.16
N HIS A 39 -28.29 -17.42 -10.15
CA HIS A 39 -27.93 -18.37 -9.11
C HIS A 39 -26.92 -17.76 -8.13
N ALA A 40 -27.18 -17.90 -6.83
CA ALA A 40 -26.32 -17.33 -5.78
C ALA A 40 -26.27 -18.14 -4.49
N HIS A 41 -25.35 -17.75 -3.59
CA HIS A 41 -25.09 -18.41 -2.31
C HIS A 41 -25.51 -17.50 -1.16
N SER A 42 -26.38 -18.02 -0.29
CA SER A 42 -27.00 -17.25 0.79
C SER A 42 -25.94 -16.64 1.72
N ASN A 43 -24.95 -17.42 2.13
CA ASN A 43 -23.91 -16.96 3.04
C ASN A 43 -23.11 -15.78 2.46
N ILE A 44 -22.72 -15.83 1.18
CA ILE A 44 -22.02 -14.72 0.52
C ILE A 44 -22.92 -13.48 0.48
N LEU A 45 -24.19 -13.63 0.08
CA LEU A 45 -25.13 -12.51 0.01
C LEU A 45 -25.36 -11.87 1.38
N ARG A 46 -25.60 -12.68 2.43
CA ARG A 46 -25.85 -12.20 3.80
C ARG A 46 -24.66 -11.44 4.38
N CYS A 47 -23.44 -11.96 4.20
CA CYS A 47 -22.22 -11.30 4.68
C CYS A 47 -21.94 -9.97 3.98
N ARG A 48 -22.36 -9.83 2.72
CA ARG A 48 -22.00 -8.68 1.87
C ARG A 48 -23.09 -7.63 1.79
N SER A 49 -24.28 -7.92 2.30
CA SER A 49 -25.45 -7.06 2.21
C SER A 49 -26.41 -7.32 3.35
N GLU A 50 -26.63 -6.29 4.18
CA GLU A 50 -27.64 -6.30 5.24
C GLU A 50 -29.05 -6.53 4.67
N TYR A 51 -29.33 -6.04 3.46
CA TYR A 51 -30.57 -6.29 2.74
C TYR A 51 -30.78 -7.81 2.51
N PHE A 52 -29.78 -8.49 1.96
CA PHE A 52 -29.86 -9.93 1.75
C PHE A 52 -29.88 -10.71 3.07
N ASN A 53 -29.19 -10.23 4.11
CA ASN A 53 -29.28 -10.81 5.45
C ASN A 53 -30.72 -10.79 5.97
N LYS A 54 -31.40 -9.65 5.90
CA LYS A 54 -32.79 -9.50 6.35
C LYS A 54 -33.75 -10.39 5.56
N ILE A 55 -33.68 -10.36 4.22
CA ILE A 55 -34.65 -11.10 3.38
C ILE A 55 -34.46 -12.62 3.49
N LEU A 56 -33.22 -13.10 3.53
CA LEU A 56 -32.95 -14.54 3.63
C LEU A 56 -33.21 -15.10 5.03
N SER A 57 -33.21 -14.25 6.07
CA SER A 57 -33.51 -14.61 7.45
C SER A 57 -34.99 -14.47 7.81
N ALA A 58 -35.82 -13.98 6.89
CA ALA A 58 -37.26 -13.86 7.11
C ALA A 58 -37.93 -15.24 7.18
N GLU A 59 -38.82 -15.44 8.16
CA GLU A 59 -39.54 -16.71 8.38
C GLU A 59 -40.38 -17.14 7.17
N ASN A 60 -40.90 -16.19 6.41
CA ASN A 60 -41.82 -16.38 5.30
C ASN A 60 -41.15 -16.33 3.91
N ILE A 61 -39.83 -16.43 3.83
CA ILE A 61 -39.11 -16.43 2.55
C ILE A 61 -39.53 -17.63 1.68
N GLU A 62 -39.84 -17.38 0.41
CA GLU A 62 -40.25 -18.42 -0.55
C GLU A 62 -39.12 -19.43 -0.73
N ARG A 63 -39.46 -20.73 -0.67
CA ARG A 63 -38.52 -21.83 -0.92
C ARG A 63 -39.08 -22.82 -1.92
N LYS A 64 -38.25 -23.25 -2.87
CA LYS A 64 -38.55 -24.31 -3.84
C LYS A 64 -37.38 -25.28 -3.88
N ASP A 65 -37.65 -26.58 -3.69
CA ASP A 65 -36.65 -27.64 -3.67
C ASP A 65 -35.46 -27.36 -2.71
N GLY A 66 -35.75 -26.75 -1.56
CA GLY A 66 -34.75 -26.37 -0.55
C GLY A 66 -33.96 -25.10 -0.86
N LYS A 67 -34.20 -24.42 -1.98
CA LYS A 67 -33.54 -23.17 -2.38
C LYS A 67 -34.42 -21.94 -2.09
N TYR A 68 -33.80 -20.83 -1.69
CA TYR A 68 -34.48 -19.55 -1.49
C TYR A 68 -34.82 -18.89 -2.82
N ILE A 69 -36.03 -18.33 -2.94
CA ILE A 69 -36.49 -17.63 -4.14
C ILE A 69 -36.67 -16.13 -3.82
N ILE A 70 -36.04 -15.27 -4.63
CA ILE A 70 -36.15 -13.81 -4.54
C ILE A 70 -36.62 -13.26 -5.89
N LYS A 71 -37.57 -12.31 -5.88
CA LYS A 71 -38.13 -11.69 -7.10
C LYS A 71 -37.95 -10.17 -7.05
N LYS A 72 -37.34 -9.58 -8.09
CA LYS A 72 -37.09 -8.13 -8.24
C LYS A 72 -37.41 -7.67 -9.67
N PRO A 73 -38.69 -7.42 -9.98
CA PRO A 73 -39.11 -7.02 -11.32
C PRO A 73 -38.58 -5.63 -11.74
N ASN A 74 -38.36 -4.73 -10.78
CA ASN A 74 -38.01 -3.32 -11.04
C ASN A 74 -36.51 -3.07 -11.31
N ILE A 75 -35.70 -4.13 -11.43
CA ILE A 75 -34.26 -4.02 -11.61
C ILE A 75 -33.89 -4.57 -12.99
N SER A 76 -32.99 -3.88 -13.71
CA SER A 76 -32.45 -4.39 -14.96
C SER A 76 -31.55 -5.60 -14.72
N PRO A 77 -31.71 -6.72 -15.46
CA PRO A 77 -30.80 -7.87 -15.37
C PRO A 77 -29.33 -7.51 -15.57
N GLN A 78 -29.04 -6.57 -16.48
CA GLN A 78 -27.67 -6.15 -16.76
C GLN A 78 -27.05 -5.43 -15.56
N ALA A 79 -27.84 -4.61 -14.89
CA ALA A 79 -27.37 -3.90 -13.71
C ALA A 79 -27.16 -4.87 -12.53
N PHE A 80 -28.10 -5.80 -12.33
CA PHE A 80 -27.98 -6.80 -11.27
C PHE A 80 -26.80 -7.75 -11.46
N ASP A 81 -26.48 -8.16 -12.69
CA ASP A 81 -25.32 -9.01 -12.99
C ASP A 81 -24.02 -8.41 -12.46
N ILE A 82 -23.87 -7.08 -12.57
CA ILE A 82 -22.70 -6.35 -12.09
C ILE A 82 -22.71 -6.23 -10.56
N ILE A 83 -23.87 -5.95 -9.94
CA ILE A 83 -24.01 -5.93 -8.48
C ILE A 83 -23.70 -7.30 -7.89
N LEU A 84 -24.19 -8.38 -8.51
CA LEU A 84 -23.93 -9.74 -8.08
C LEU A 84 -22.42 -10.05 -8.17
N LYS A 85 -21.75 -9.70 -9.26
CA LYS A 85 -20.29 -9.81 -9.36
C LYS A 85 -19.56 -9.02 -8.28
N TYR A 86 -20.03 -7.81 -7.95
CA TYR A 86 -19.47 -7.01 -6.86
C TYR A 86 -19.66 -7.67 -5.49
N LEU A 87 -20.81 -8.30 -5.22
CA LEU A 87 -21.04 -9.00 -3.95
C LEU A 87 -20.01 -10.12 -3.75
N TYR A 88 -19.65 -10.85 -4.80
CA TYR A 88 -18.68 -11.94 -4.73
C TYR A 88 -17.23 -11.47 -4.72
N THR A 89 -16.90 -10.47 -5.53
CA THR A 89 -15.49 -10.12 -5.79
C THR A 89 -15.06 -8.82 -5.12
N GLY A 90 -15.99 -7.97 -4.68
CA GLY A 90 -15.71 -6.59 -4.31
C GLY A 90 -15.21 -5.70 -5.46
N LYS A 91 -15.13 -6.24 -6.69
CA LYS A 91 -14.65 -5.51 -7.89
C LYS A 91 -15.84 -4.90 -8.61
N PHE A 92 -15.70 -3.63 -9.01
CA PHE A 92 -16.68 -2.90 -9.80
C PHE A 92 -15.94 -2.03 -10.82
N ASN A 93 -16.16 -2.27 -12.12
CA ASN A 93 -15.57 -1.43 -13.16
C ASN A 93 -16.51 -0.26 -13.49
N ILE A 94 -16.22 0.87 -12.85
CA ILE A 94 -17.01 2.10 -12.96
C ILE A 94 -16.64 2.95 -14.20
N THR A 95 -15.42 2.81 -14.73
CA THR A 95 -14.80 3.79 -15.65
C THR A 95 -15.37 3.83 -17.07
N SER A 96 -16.07 2.78 -17.50
CA SER A 96 -16.60 2.64 -18.87
C SER A 96 -18.11 2.88 -18.97
N LYS A 97 -18.75 3.33 -17.89
CA LYS A 97 -20.21 3.38 -17.75
C LYS A 97 -20.77 4.76 -18.07
N ALA A 98 -21.92 4.80 -18.75
CA ALA A 98 -22.65 6.04 -18.98
C ALA A 98 -23.22 6.59 -17.66
N GLY A 99 -23.44 7.90 -17.57
CA GLY A 99 -23.96 8.55 -16.35
C GLY A 99 -25.33 8.00 -15.91
N THR A 100 -26.19 7.63 -16.86
CA THR A 100 -27.49 6.98 -16.57
C THR A 100 -27.32 5.58 -15.99
N GLU A 101 -26.41 4.76 -16.53
CA GLU A 101 -26.09 3.45 -15.96
C GLU A 101 -25.55 3.58 -14.53
N LEU A 102 -24.68 4.57 -14.29
CA LEU A 102 -24.13 4.84 -12.96
C LEU A 102 -25.22 5.24 -11.96
N LEU A 103 -26.20 6.04 -12.38
CA LEU A 103 -27.34 6.41 -11.55
C LEU A 103 -28.19 5.19 -11.18
N ASP A 104 -28.47 4.30 -12.15
CA ASP A 104 -29.18 3.04 -11.90
C ASP A 104 -28.41 2.15 -10.90
N PHE A 105 -27.09 2.02 -11.05
CA PHE A 105 -26.26 1.27 -10.10
C PHE A 105 -26.35 1.84 -8.70
N MET A 106 -26.30 3.17 -8.57
CA MET A 106 -26.36 3.85 -7.28
C MET A 106 -27.70 3.62 -6.58
N ILE A 107 -28.81 3.64 -7.33
CA ILE A 107 -30.15 3.33 -6.82
C ILE A 107 -30.22 1.88 -6.34
N ILE A 108 -29.76 0.93 -7.17
CA ILE A 108 -29.79 -0.50 -6.82
C ILE A 108 -28.89 -0.79 -5.62
N SER A 109 -27.71 -0.18 -5.56
CA SER A 109 -26.76 -0.38 -4.47
C SER A 109 -27.30 0.16 -3.14
N ASP A 110 -28.03 1.30 -3.16
CA ASP A 110 -28.74 1.80 -1.98
C ASP A 110 -29.88 0.88 -1.54
N GLU A 111 -30.71 0.41 -2.49
CA GLU A 111 -31.79 -0.56 -2.21
C GLU A 111 -31.25 -1.85 -1.58
N MET A 112 -30.07 -2.30 -2.01
CA MET A 112 -29.38 -3.49 -1.47
C MET A 112 -28.49 -3.19 -0.27
N MET A 113 -28.55 -1.99 0.30
CA MET A 113 -27.78 -1.56 1.48
C MET A 113 -26.26 -1.69 1.30
N LEU A 114 -25.75 -1.49 0.08
CA LEU A 114 -24.33 -1.56 -0.28
C LEU A 114 -23.65 -0.18 -0.17
N LYS A 115 -23.60 0.35 1.06
CA LYS A 115 -23.17 1.73 1.38
C LYS A 115 -21.87 2.15 0.68
N ASN A 116 -20.84 1.31 0.71
CA ASN A 116 -19.54 1.62 0.08
C ASN A 116 -19.64 1.74 -1.44
N LEU A 117 -20.38 0.83 -2.10
CA LEU A 117 -20.57 0.88 -3.54
C LEU A 117 -21.39 2.10 -3.95
N THR A 118 -22.45 2.40 -3.21
CA THR A 118 -23.25 3.62 -3.37
C THR A 118 -22.38 4.85 -3.30
N LYS A 119 -21.53 4.95 -2.26
CA LYS A 119 -20.67 6.11 -2.02
C LYS A 119 -19.62 6.30 -3.12
N VAL A 120 -18.91 5.22 -3.48
CA VAL A 120 -17.91 5.25 -4.55
C VAL A 120 -18.54 5.63 -5.89
N THR A 121 -19.76 5.15 -6.15
CA THR A 121 -20.49 5.49 -7.38
C THR A 121 -20.89 6.96 -7.39
N GLU A 122 -21.41 7.48 -6.28
CA GLU A 122 -21.75 8.90 -6.12
C GLU A 122 -20.53 9.80 -6.35
N ASP A 123 -19.42 9.52 -5.66
CA ASP A 123 -18.19 10.32 -5.74
C ASP A 123 -17.63 10.31 -7.17
N PHE A 124 -17.73 9.18 -7.87
CA PHE A 124 -17.28 9.08 -9.26
C PHE A 124 -18.16 9.86 -10.23
N ILE A 125 -19.50 9.81 -10.06
CA ILE A 125 -20.43 10.61 -10.86
C ILE A 125 -20.11 12.10 -10.70
N VAL A 126 -19.96 12.56 -9.45
CA VAL A 126 -19.67 13.96 -9.12
C VAL A 126 -18.30 14.41 -9.65
N GLY A 127 -17.27 13.56 -9.50
CA GLY A 127 -15.90 13.87 -9.91
C GLY A 127 -15.70 13.86 -11.43
N ASN A 128 -16.25 12.85 -12.12
CA ASN A 128 -15.87 12.52 -13.50
C ASN A 128 -17.00 12.71 -14.54
N HIS A 129 -18.27 12.71 -14.12
CA HIS A 129 -19.42 12.82 -15.02
C HIS A 129 -20.10 14.20 -14.95
N LYS A 130 -19.31 15.27 -14.84
CA LYS A 130 -19.82 16.65 -14.75
C LYS A 130 -20.76 17.02 -15.90
N GLN A 131 -20.46 16.58 -17.13
CA GLN A 131 -21.32 16.85 -18.29
C GLN A 131 -22.70 16.17 -18.17
N PHE A 132 -22.76 14.95 -17.64
CA PHE A 132 -24.03 14.27 -17.37
C PHE A 132 -24.88 15.05 -16.37
N LEU A 133 -24.26 15.52 -15.28
CA LEU A 133 -24.95 16.35 -14.28
C LEU A 133 -25.41 17.71 -14.82
N GLN A 134 -24.66 18.28 -15.77
CA GLN A 134 -25.01 19.53 -16.42
C GLN A 134 -26.16 19.40 -17.43
N ASN A 135 -26.33 18.23 -18.05
CA ASN A 135 -27.31 18.05 -19.12
C ASN A 135 -28.77 18.11 -18.64
N ASP A 136 -29.09 17.55 -17.46
CA ASP A 136 -30.45 17.58 -16.89
C ASP A 136 -30.44 17.52 -15.35
N PRO A 137 -29.91 18.54 -14.65
CA PRO A 137 -29.84 18.55 -13.19
C PRO A 137 -31.23 18.47 -12.52
N VAL A 138 -32.27 18.98 -13.20
CA VAL A 138 -33.65 18.91 -12.72
C VAL A 138 -34.18 17.48 -12.76
N GLY A 139 -33.99 16.77 -13.89
CA GLY A 139 -34.40 15.38 -14.02
C GLY A 139 -33.66 14.46 -13.04
N ILE A 140 -32.35 14.66 -12.87
CA ILE A 140 -31.55 13.90 -11.92
C ILE A 140 -32.06 14.15 -10.49
N LEU A 141 -32.23 15.41 -10.09
CA LEU A 141 -32.76 15.76 -8.77
C LEU A 141 -34.14 15.12 -8.52
N GLN A 142 -35.02 15.09 -9.51
CA GLN A 142 -36.34 14.43 -9.40
C GLN A 142 -36.23 12.93 -9.09
N ILE A 143 -35.22 12.26 -9.65
CA ILE A 143 -34.95 10.84 -9.39
C ILE A 143 -34.37 10.66 -7.98
N VAL A 144 -33.33 11.42 -7.63
CA VAL A 144 -32.53 11.15 -6.42
C VAL A 144 -33.11 11.73 -5.14
N TYR A 145 -34.05 12.67 -5.23
CA TYR A 145 -34.58 13.41 -4.07
C TYR A 145 -35.15 12.53 -2.95
N TYR A 146 -35.81 11.43 -3.30
CA TYR A 146 -36.42 10.54 -2.33
C TYR A 146 -35.42 9.57 -1.67
N TYR A 147 -34.18 9.52 -2.17
CA TYR A 147 -33.11 8.66 -1.66
C TYR A 147 -32.26 9.42 -0.66
N LYS A 148 -32.46 9.14 0.64
CA LYS A 148 -31.78 9.83 1.75
C LYS A 148 -30.26 9.70 1.70
N SER A 149 -29.73 8.67 1.04
CA SER A 149 -28.30 8.40 0.94
C SER A 149 -27.59 9.26 -0.11
N PHE A 150 -28.31 9.93 -1.02
CA PHE A 150 -27.74 10.64 -2.17
C PHE A 150 -27.62 12.15 -1.94
N VAL A 151 -27.29 12.55 -0.71
CA VAL A 151 -27.27 13.97 -0.31
C VAL A 151 -26.26 14.76 -1.13
N ASN A 152 -25.07 14.21 -1.42
CA ASN A 152 -24.06 14.97 -2.15
C ASN A 152 -24.51 15.19 -3.60
N LEU A 153 -25.06 14.17 -4.26
CA LEU A 153 -25.57 14.32 -5.61
C LEU A 153 -26.78 15.26 -5.67
N GLN A 154 -27.66 15.23 -4.66
CA GLN A 154 -28.76 16.19 -4.51
C GLN A 154 -28.22 17.62 -4.39
N GLU A 155 -27.23 17.87 -3.53
CA GLU A 155 -26.62 19.18 -3.35
C GLU A 155 -25.93 19.67 -4.63
N VAL A 156 -25.21 18.81 -5.37
CA VAL A 156 -24.61 19.19 -6.66
C VAL A 156 -25.67 19.62 -7.67
N CYS A 157 -26.80 18.92 -7.74
CA CYS A 157 -27.91 19.32 -8.62
C CYS A 157 -28.55 20.63 -8.14
N LEU A 158 -28.76 20.79 -6.83
CA LEU A 158 -29.33 21.98 -6.23
C LEU A 158 -28.42 23.20 -6.42
N ASP A 159 -27.11 23.08 -6.23
CA ASP A 159 -26.12 24.13 -6.43
C ASP A 159 -26.11 24.60 -7.90
N LYS A 160 -26.22 23.65 -8.84
CA LYS A 160 -26.34 23.98 -10.28
C LYS A 160 -27.63 24.73 -10.58
N ILE A 161 -28.77 24.28 -10.02
CA ILE A 161 -30.06 24.97 -10.17
C ILE A 161 -30.02 26.34 -9.49
N CYS A 162 -29.36 26.49 -8.34
CA CYS A 162 -29.31 27.75 -7.61
C CYS A 162 -28.38 28.77 -8.29
N SER A 163 -27.24 28.33 -8.84
CA SER A 163 -26.32 29.19 -9.60
C SER A 163 -26.88 29.59 -10.97
N GLU A 164 -27.56 28.67 -11.67
CA GLU A 164 -28.17 28.87 -13.00
C GLU A 164 -29.68 28.56 -12.99
N PRO A 165 -30.50 29.37 -12.30
CA PRO A 165 -31.92 29.09 -12.09
C PRO A 165 -32.75 29.03 -13.35
N GLU A 166 -32.30 29.64 -14.44
CA GLU A 166 -32.98 29.57 -15.73
C GLU A 166 -33.20 28.13 -16.21
N ILE A 167 -32.31 27.19 -15.88
CA ILE A 167 -32.42 25.76 -16.24
C ILE A 167 -33.74 25.17 -15.72
N LEU A 168 -34.15 25.56 -14.52
CA LEU A 168 -35.43 25.15 -13.95
C LEU A 168 -36.56 26.06 -14.41
N PHE A 169 -36.47 27.36 -14.13
CA PHE A 169 -37.62 28.26 -14.21
C PHE A 169 -38.07 28.61 -15.64
N LYS A 170 -37.18 28.47 -16.64
CA LYS A 170 -37.55 28.57 -18.06
C LYS A 170 -37.97 27.23 -18.68
N SER A 171 -37.82 26.12 -17.96
CA SER A 171 -38.19 24.79 -18.45
C SER A 171 -39.69 24.52 -18.32
N ASP A 172 -40.25 23.79 -19.28
CA ASP A 172 -41.63 23.30 -19.23
C ASP A 172 -41.85 22.30 -18.08
N LYS A 173 -40.76 21.68 -17.58
CA LYS A 173 -40.80 20.78 -16.42
C LYS A 173 -41.13 21.50 -15.12
N PHE A 174 -40.90 22.82 -15.01
CA PHE A 174 -41.08 23.56 -13.76
C PHE A 174 -42.50 23.43 -13.21
N THR A 175 -43.52 23.61 -14.05
CA THR A 175 -44.93 23.51 -13.62
C THR A 175 -45.35 22.10 -13.19
N GLN A 176 -44.55 21.08 -13.52
CA GLN A 176 -44.76 19.68 -13.14
C GLN A 176 -43.95 19.27 -11.90
N LEU A 177 -43.14 20.18 -11.34
CA LEU A 177 -42.29 19.88 -10.19
C LEU A 177 -43.15 19.55 -8.96
N SER A 178 -42.77 18.50 -8.22
CA SER A 178 -43.48 18.12 -7.00
C SER A 178 -43.40 19.25 -5.97
N ALA A 179 -44.45 19.38 -5.16
CA ALA A 179 -44.51 20.43 -4.15
C ALA A 179 -43.38 20.32 -3.10
N SER A 180 -42.81 19.12 -2.89
CA SER A 180 -41.69 18.91 -1.95
C SER A 180 -40.36 19.39 -2.54
N LEU A 181 -40.11 19.11 -3.83
CA LEU A 181 -38.92 19.59 -4.53
C LEU A 181 -38.90 21.11 -4.64
N LEU A 182 -40.03 21.72 -5.03
CA LEU A 182 -40.16 23.17 -5.09
C LEU A 182 -39.87 23.79 -3.72
N GLU A 183 -40.34 23.17 -2.64
CA GLU A 183 -40.13 23.66 -1.28
C GLU A 183 -38.64 23.66 -0.89
N VAL A 184 -37.88 22.64 -1.29
CA VAL A 184 -36.43 22.56 -1.05
C VAL A 184 -35.68 23.63 -1.84
N ILE A 185 -36.06 23.87 -3.09
CA ILE A 185 -35.43 24.92 -3.92
C ILE A 185 -35.75 26.31 -3.36
N LEU A 186 -37.00 26.59 -2.97
CA LEU A 186 -37.37 27.86 -2.34
C LEU A 186 -36.83 28.00 -0.90
N LYS A 187 -36.28 26.93 -0.32
CA LYS A 187 -35.55 26.92 0.95
C LYS A 187 -34.11 27.38 0.82
N ARG A 188 -33.52 27.30 -0.38
CA ARG A 188 -32.14 27.64 -0.65
C ARG A 188 -31.92 29.14 -0.63
N ASP A 189 -31.00 29.59 0.21
CA ASP A 189 -30.70 31.01 0.36
C ASP A 189 -29.71 31.54 -0.70
N ASP A 190 -29.05 30.64 -1.42
CA ASP A 190 -28.14 30.88 -2.54
C ASP A 190 -28.80 30.83 -3.92
N LEU A 191 -30.12 30.63 -3.99
CA LEU A 191 -30.88 30.70 -5.24
C LEU A 191 -30.71 32.07 -5.91
N ASN A 192 -30.05 32.10 -7.07
CA ASN A 192 -29.66 33.32 -7.79
C ASN A 192 -30.79 33.94 -8.62
N LEU A 193 -31.96 34.16 -8.00
CA LEU A 193 -33.09 34.87 -8.59
C LEU A 193 -33.47 36.07 -7.73
N ARG A 194 -34.03 37.11 -8.37
CA ARG A 194 -34.65 38.20 -7.61
C ARG A 194 -35.90 37.65 -6.92
N GLU A 195 -36.17 38.10 -5.70
CA GLU A 195 -37.32 37.63 -4.94
C GLU A 195 -38.65 37.83 -5.68
N ILE A 196 -38.75 38.89 -6.49
CA ILE A 196 -39.91 39.10 -7.35
C ILE A 196 -40.06 38.03 -8.45
N GLU A 197 -38.96 37.56 -9.02
CA GLU A 197 -38.99 36.50 -10.03
C GLU A 197 -39.37 35.16 -9.38
N ILE A 198 -38.94 34.93 -8.15
CA ILE A 198 -39.36 33.77 -7.35
C ILE A 198 -40.88 33.80 -7.15
N TRP A 199 -41.43 34.95 -6.77
CA TRP A 199 -42.87 35.13 -6.62
C TRP A 199 -43.64 34.88 -7.92
N GLU A 200 -43.24 35.50 -9.04
CA GLU A 200 -43.91 35.33 -10.33
C GLU A 200 -43.91 33.86 -10.79
N ASN A 201 -42.79 33.17 -10.59
CA ASN A 201 -42.69 31.74 -10.89
C ASN A 201 -43.54 30.89 -9.93
N LEU A 202 -43.60 31.21 -8.64
CA LEU A 202 -44.46 30.50 -7.69
C LEU A 202 -45.94 30.62 -8.07
N ILE A 203 -46.38 31.80 -8.51
CA ILE A 203 -47.74 32.00 -9.06
C ILE A 203 -47.94 31.15 -10.32
N LYS A 204 -46.98 31.17 -11.27
CA LYS A 204 -47.04 30.34 -12.48
C LYS A 204 -47.17 28.85 -12.14
N TRP A 205 -46.40 28.35 -11.19
CA TRP A 205 -46.47 26.97 -10.71
C TRP A 205 -47.82 26.66 -10.07
N GLY A 206 -48.31 27.55 -9.19
CA GLY A 206 -49.58 27.38 -8.48
C GLY A 206 -50.79 27.34 -9.41
N LEU A 207 -50.83 28.20 -10.43
CA LEU A 207 -51.88 28.20 -11.45
C LEU A 207 -51.87 26.93 -12.31
N ALA A 208 -50.71 26.31 -12.50
CA ALA A 208 -50.60 25.07 -13.26
C ALA A 208 -51.11 23.83 -12.49
N GLN A 209 -51.18 23.90 -11.15
CA GLN A 209 -51.67 22.78 -10.33
C GLN A 209 -53.19 22.58 -10.41
N GLU A 210 -53.94 23.60 -10.84
CA GLU A 210 -55.40 23.54 -10.91
C GLU A 210 -55.92 24.18 -12.22
N LYS A 211 -56.36 23.33 -13.15
CA LYS A 211 -56.75 23.75 -14.51
C LYS A 211 -58.02 24.60 -14.55
N THR A 212 -58.81 24.59 -13.48
CA THR A 212 -60.08 25.35 -13.39
C THR A 212 -59.88 26.84 -13.10
N LEU A 213 -58.69 27.26 -12.63
CA LEU A 213 -58.40 28.67 -12.32
C LEU A 213 -58.26 29.52 -13.59
N ASN A 214 -58.93 30.67 -13.62
CA ASN A 214 -58.78 31.63 -14.71
C ASN A 214 -57.39 32.29 -14.67
N LYS A 215 -56.75 32.51 -15.83
CA LYS A 215 -55.47 33.24 -15.89
C LYS A 215 -55.62 34.73 -15.55
N ASP A 216 -56.80 35.30 -15.76
CA ASP A 216 -57.12 36.69 -15.43
C ASP A 216 -57.68 36.79 -14.01
N ILE A 217 -56.87 37.33 -13.09
CA ILE A 217 -57.21 37.46 -11.67
C ILE A 217 -58.41 38.38 -11.41
N SER A 218 -58.72 39.31 -12.33
CA SER A 218 -59.89 40.20 -12.18
C SER A 218 -61.22 39.43 -12.22
N LYS A 219 -61.21 38.21 -12.76
CA LYS A 219 -62.39 37.34 -12.90
C LYS A 219 -62.55 36.33 -11.77
N TRP A 220 -61.68 36.37 -10.75
CA TRP A 220 -61.66 35.36 -9.70
C TRP A 220 -62.81 35.52 -8.71
N SER A 221 -63.47 34.39 -8.44
CA SER A 221 -64.39 34.23 -7.32
C SER A 221 -63.64 34.08 -5.99
N LYS A 222 -64.39 34.11 -4.88
CA LYS A 222 -63.82 33.82 -3.56
C LYS A 222 -63.26 32.40 -3.47
N ASP A 223 -63.88 31.45 -4.18
CA ASP A 223 -63.45 30.05 -4.20
C ASP A 223 -62.15 29.87 -4.96
N ASP A 224 -61.96 30.58 -6.09
CA ASP A 224 -60.70 30.58 -6.85
C ASP A 224 -59.52 31.07 -5.98
N VAL A 225 -59.74 32.16 -5.22
CA VAL A 225 -58.75 32.69 -4.27
C VAL A 225 -58.41 31.64 -3.20
N ASN A 226 -59.41 30.95 -2.65
CA ASN A 226 -59.21 29.93 -1.62
C ASN A 226 -58.44 28.71 -2.14
N ILE A 227 -58.68 28.30 -3.39
CA ILE A 227 -57.95 27.21 -4.05
C ILE A 227 -56.47 27.55 -4.17
N LEU A 228 -56.12 28.70 -4.78
CA LEU A 228 -54.71 29.08 -4.94
C LEU A 228 -54.06 29.30 -3.56
N LYS A 229 -54.77 29.92 -2.62
CA LYS A 229 -54.30 30.10 -1.25
C LYS A 229 -53.93 28.78 -0.60
N ARG A 230 -54.73 27.72 -0.78
CA ARG A 230 -54.42 26.38 -0.26
C ARG A 230 -53.18 25.78 -0.91
N ILE A 231 -53.04 25.92 -2.23
CA ILE A 231 -51.89 25.41 -2.99
C ILE A 231 -50.59 26.09 -2.53
N LEU A 232 -50.63 27.42 -2.36
CA LEU A 232 -49.46 28.23 -2.06
C LEU A 232 -49.14 28.36 -0.57
N TYR A 233 -50.06 27.98 0.31
CA TYR A 233 -49.99 28.20 1.76
C TYR A 233 -48.61 27.90 2.37
N LYS A 234 -48.02 26.75 2.05
CA LYS A 234 -46.73 26.31 2.59
C LYS A 234 -45.51 27.02 2.00
N PHE A 235 -45.68 27.69 0.85
CA PHE A 235 -44.62 28.40 0.14
C PHE A 235 -44.60 29.90 0.48
N ILE A 236 -45.74 30.48 0.85
CA ILE A 236 -45.83 31.91 1.23
C ILE A 236 -44.78 32.30 2.29
N PRO A 237 -44.53 31.51 3.36
CA PRO A 237 -43.50 31.85 4.37
C PRO A 237 -42.06 31.74 3.85
N LEU A 238 -41.83 31.14 2.68
CA LEU A 238 -40.51 31.00 2.08
C LEU A 238 -40.11 32.26 1.28
N ILE A 239 -41.09 33.09 0.92
CA ILE A 239 -40.90 34.31 0.12
C ILE A 239 -40.46 35.47 1.01
N ARG A 240 -39.35 36.11 0.66
CA ARG A 240 -38.79 37.26 1.37
C ARG A 240 -39.44 38.57 0.90
N PHE A 241 -40.73 38.76 1.16
CA PHE A 241 -41.49 39.92 0.66
C PHE A 241 -40.83 41.29 0.88
N TYR A 242 -40.04 41.46 1.95
CA TYR A 242 -39.30 42.71 2.23
C TYR A 242 -38.11 42.99 1.30
N GLU A 243 -37.69 42.00 0.50
CA GLU A 243 -36.68 42.13 -0.56
C GLU A 243 -37.32 42.49 -1.92
N ILE A 244 -38.66 42.50 -2.01
CA ILE A 244 -39.39 42.94 -3.20
C ILE A 244 -39.48 44.47 -3.18
N SER A 245 -39.30 45.12 -4.34
CA SER A 245 -39.44 46.58 -4.46
C SER A 245 -40.90 47.01 -4.27
N THR A 246 -41.16 48.23 -3.81
CA THR A 246 -42.54 48.74 -3.66
C THR A 246 -43.29 48.75 -5.00
N GLU A 247 -42.60 49.04 -6.10
CA GLU A 247 -43.16 49.01 -7.46
C GLU A 247 -43.56 47.60 -7.85
N ASP A 248 -42.66 46.62 -7.70
CA ASP A 248 -42.94 45.22 -8.00
C ASP A 248 -44.06 44.66 -7.10
N TYR A 249 -44.07 45.04 -5.82
CA TYR A 249 -45.14 44.67 -4.92
C TYR A 249 -46.50 45.16 -5.44
N TYR A 250 -46.61 46.43 -5.82
CA TYR A 250 -47.85 47.01 -6.32
C TYR A 250 -48.30 46.35 -7.64
N ASN A 251 -47.38 46.10 -8.57
CA ASN A 251 -47.74 45.61 -9.90
C ASN A 251 -47.96 44.10 -9.96
N LYS A 252 -47.23 43.32 -9.17
CA LYS A 252 -47.13 41.86 -9.33
C LYS A 252 -47.55 41.04 -8.11
N VAL A 253 -47.41 41.57 -6.90
CA VAL A 253 -47.85 40.89 -5.66
C VAL A 253 -49.28 41.28 -5.31
N LYS A 254 -49.59 42.57 -5.38
CA LYS A 254 -50.89 43.14 -5.01
C LYS A 254 -52.11 42.52 -5.73
N PRO A 255 -52.05 42.14 -7.02
CA PRO A 255 -53.19 41.46 -7.65
C PRO A 255 -53.61 40.18 -6.91
N TYR A 256 -52.64 39.48 -6.32
CA TYR A 256 -52.83 38.22 -5.60
C TYR A 256 -52.95 38.39 -4.08
N GLU A 257 -52.88 39.61 -3.54
CA GLU A 257 -52.74 39.92 -2.11
C GLU A 257 -53.77 39.25 -1.19
N LYS A 258 -54.95 38.90 -1.72
CA LYS A 258 -56.01 38.17 -0.99
C LYS A 258 -55.59 36.75 -0.57
N ILE A 259 -54.57 36.16 -1.19
CA ILE A 259 -54.01 34.86 -0.77
C ILE A 259 -53.16 34.98 0.50
N LEU A 260 -52.58 36.16 0.76
CA LEU A 260 -51.77 36.43 1.94
C LEU A 260 -52.67 36.51 3.19
N SER A 261 -52.09 36.24 4.38
CA SER A 261 -52.81 36.51 5.62
C SER A 261 -52.97 38.02 5.81
N LYS A 262 -54.01 38.42 6.56
CA LYS A 262 -54.25 39.83 6.83
C LYS A 262 -53.05 40.44 7.57
N GLU A 263 -52.49 39.68 8.50
CA GLU A 263 -51.36 40.09 9.34
C GLU A 263 -50.10 40.29 8.51
N LEU A 264 -49.77 39.37 7.60
CA LEU A 264 -48.60 39.46 6.73
C LEU A 264 -48.74 40.63 5.76
N ARG A 265 -49.91 40.81 5.15
CA ARG A 265 -50.19 41.96 4.30
C ARG A 265 -49.98 43.27 5.06
N ASP A 266 -50.60 43.41 6.23
CA ASP A 266 -50.54 44.64 7.02
C ASP A 266 -49.09 44.94 7.45
N ASP A 267 -48.28 43.90 7.74
CA ASP A 267 -46.86 44.05 8.07
C ASP A 267 -45.99 44.48 6.88
N ILE A 268 -46.22 43.91 5.69
CA ILE A 268 -45.55 44.31 4.45
C ILE A 268 -45.90 45.76 4.08
N LEU A 269 -47.18 46.15 4.20
CA LEU A 269 -47.61 47.52 3.94
C LEU A 269 -46.95 48.52 4.91
N LYS A 270 -46.87 48.19 6.21
CA LYS A 270 -46.15 49.01 7.19
C LYS A 270 -44.67 49.17 6.84
N PHE A 271 -44.01 48.11 6.38
CA PHE A 271 -42.62 48.18 5.94
C PHE A 271 -42.40 49.19 4.81
N TYR A 272 -43.30 49.24 3.82
CA TYR A 272 -43.19 50.22 2.72
C TYR A 272 -43.66 51.63 3.09
N MET A 273 -44.61 51.78 4.01
CA MET A 273 -45.25 53.06 4.32
C MET A 273 -44.64 53.81 5.50
N ILE A 274 -43.94 53.12 6.40
CA ILE A 274 -43.42 53.69 7.66
C ILE A 274 -41.88 53.62 7.64
N PRO A 275 -41.19 54.76 7.44
CA PRO A 275 -39.74 54.81 7.51
C PRO A 275 -39.20 54.26 8.84
N GLY A 276 -38.23 53.36 8.79
CA GLY A 276 -37.60 52.76 9.97
C GLY A 276 -38.41 51.64 10.64
N TYR A 277 -39.56 51.25 10.08
CA TYR A 277 -40.32 50.08 10.55
C TYR A 277 -39.50 48.79 10.43
N ARG A 278 -39.53 47.97 11.48
CA ARG A 278 -38.92 46.63 11.49
C ARG A 278 -40.02 45.58 11.34
N PRO A 279 -39.99 44.74 10.30
CA PRO A 279 -40.97 43.69 10.10
C PRO A 279 -41.14 42.77 11.30
N ILE A 280 -42.38 42.39 11.57
CA ILE A 280 -42.73 41.43 12.64
C ILE A 280 -42.46 40.00 12.18
N TYR A 281 -42.68 39.71 10.88
CA TYR A 281 -42.29 38.43 10.31
C TYR A 281 -40.80 38.46 9.95
N THR A 282 -40.02 37.59 10.59
CA THR A 282 -38.57 37.56 10.43
C THR A 282 -38.19 37.22 8.98
N PRO A 283 -37.34 38.01 8.31
CA PRO A 283 -36.74 37.56 7.06
C PRO A 283 -35.92 36.30 7.34
N ARG A 284 -36.00 35.30 6.46
CA ARG A 284 -35.02 34.21 6.47
C ARG A 284 -33.62 34.81 6.50
N LYS A 285 -32.82 34.42 7.50
CA LYS A 285 -31.44 34.87 7.62
C LYS A 285 -30.62 34.24 6.49
N ASN A 286 -30.00 35.07 5.67
CA ASN A 286 -29.03 34.70 4.63
C ASN A 286 -27.79 34.00 5.25
N PRO A 287 -27.52 32.70 4.99
CA PRO A 287 -26.38 31.94 5.49
C PRO A 287 -25.44 31.58 4.32
N LYS A 288 -24.70 32.55 3.78
CA LYS A 288 -23.81 32.32 2.62
C LYS A 288 -22.36 31.93 2.99
N LEU A 289 -22.15 31.00 3.92
CA LEU A 289 -20.81 30.48 4.27
C LEU A 289 -20.87 29.00 4.71
N ASN A 290 -20.54 28.09 3.80
CA ASN A 290 -20.35 26.67 4.12
C ASN A 290 -18.89 26.45 4.60
N ILE A 291 -18.71 25.83 5.77
CA ILE A 291 -17.37 25.51 6.32
C ILE A 291 -17.34 24.03 6.64
N GLU A 292 -16.46 23.30 5.96
CA GLU A 292 -16.35 21.82 6.06
C GLU A 292 -15.61 21.31 7.31
N SER A 293 -15.31 22.19 8.27
CA SER A 293 -14.60 21.84 9.50
C SER A 293 -15.56 21.36 10.59
N ILE A 294 -15.14 20.33 11.33
CA ILE A 294 -15.84 19.85 12.53
C ILE A 294 -15.42 20.59 13.81
N ILE A 295 -14.36 21.41 13.74
CA ILE A 295 -13.79 22.15 14.89
C ILE A 295 -14.32 23.58 14.95
N ILE A 296 -14.52 24.22 13.80
CA ILE A 296 -14.90 25.63 13.67
C ILE A 296 -16.19 25.81 12.87
N ASN A 297 -16.83 26.98 12.98
CA ASN A 297 -18.08 27.33 12.29
C ASN A 297 -17.94 28.68 11.55
N PRO A 298 -18.94 29.13 10.77
CA PRO A 298 -18.86 30.38 9.98
C PRO A 298 -18.45 31.64 10.75
N ASN A 299 -18.79 31.72 12.05
CA ASN A 299 -18.39 32.88 12.85
C ASN A 299 -16.89 32.89 13.16
N HIS A 300 -16.24 31.73 13.23
CA HIS A 300 -14.80 31.63 13.38
C HIS A 300 -14.09 32.09 12.11
N ALA A 301 -14.57 31.72 10.92
CA ALA A 301 -14.00 32.20 9.67
C ALA A 301 -14.13 33.71 9.49
N ALA A 302 -15.25 34.29 9.89
CA ALA A 302 -15.41 35.75 9.88
C ALA A 302 -14.36 36.41 10.78
N LEU A 303 -14.12 35.84 11.96
CA LEU A 303 -13.10 36.33 12.89
C LEU A 303 -11.68 36.14 12.34
N PHE A 304 -11.38 35.00 11.72
CA PHE A 304 -10.10 34.74 11.06
C PHE A 304 -9.85 35.70 9.90
N ALA A 305 -10.86 35.99 9.08
CA ALA A 305 -10.78 36.97 8.01
C ALA A 305 -10.46 38.38 8.54
N ASN A 306 -11.05 38.77 9.68
CA ASN A 306 -10.72 40.04 10.34
C ASN A 306 -9.26 40.08 10.81
N TRP A 307 -8.73 38.96 11.32
CA TRP A 307 -7.33 38.86 11.73
C TRP A 307 -6.35 38.90 10.54
N ILE A 308 -6.68 38.20 9.44
CA ILE A 308 -5.89 38.24 8.21
C ILE A 308 -5.85 39.66 7.64
N ASP A 309 -7.00 40.35 7.60
CA ASP A 309 -7.09 41.72 7.07
C ASP A 309 -6.57 42.80 8.04
N LYS A 310 -6.27 42.45 9.29
CA LYS A 310 -5.89 43.38 10.37
C LYS A 310 -6.86 44.57 10.53
N ARG A 311 -8.15 44.35 10.31
CA ARG A 311 -9.21 45.40 10.37
C ARG A 311 -9.78 45.55 11.78
N MET A 312 -10.17 46.77 12.13
CA MET A 312 -10.93 47.07 13.36
C MET A 312 -12.45 46.96 13.18
N GLU A 313 -12.98 47.09 11.96
CA GLU A 313 -14.41 46.94 11.67
C GLU A 313 -14.74 45.50 11.24
N LEU A 314 -15.83 44.95 11.80
CA LEU A 314 -16.25 43.55 11.62
C LEU A 314 -16.68 43.27 10.18
N HIS A 315 -16.04 42.31 9.51
CA HIS A 315 -16.70 41.57 8.43
C HIS A 315 -17.94 40.89 8.99
N ASN A 316 -19.12 41.23 8.46
CA ASN A 316 -20.33 40.46 8.69
C ASN A 316 -20.20 39.14 7.91
N ASN A 317 -20.82 38.05 8.37
CA ASN A 317 -20.85 36.71 7.73
C ASN A 317 -21.41 36.73 6.27
N LYS A 318 -21.73 37.91 5.73
CA LYS A 318 -22.23 38.15 4.37
C LYS A 318 -21.12 38.50 3.37
N ASN A 319 -19.95 38.97 3.82
CA ASN A 319 -18.86 39.50 2.98
C ASN A 319 -17.47 39.02 3.45
N ILE A 320 -17.26 37.71 3.65
CA ILE A 320 -15.90 37.21 3.88
C ILE A 320 -15.17 37.19 2.52
N PRO A 321 -14.01 37.87 2.36
CA PRO A 321 -13.29 37.92 1.08
C PRO A 321 -12.49 36.64 0.77
N TYR A 322 -12.51 35.67 1.69
CA TYR A 322 -11.75 34.43 1.65
C TYR A 322 -12.67 33.21 1.59
N GLU A 323 -12.31 32.24 0.76
CA GLU A 323 -12.90 30.90 0.75
C GLU A 323 -12.06 29.97 1.64
N PHE A 324 -12.69 29.33 2.63
CA PHE A 324 -12.01 28.44 3.58
C PHE A 324 -12.17 26.97 3.15
N ASN A 325 -11.24 26.48 2.33
CA ASN A 325 -11.22 25.11 1.83
C ASN A 325 -10.45 24.18 2.78
N LEU A 326 -11.03 23.02 3.15
CA LEU A 326 -10.38 22.07 4.06
C LEU A 326 -9.34 21.20 3.35
N LEU A 327 -8.06 21.49 3.56
CA LEU A 327 -6.94 20.77 2.92
C LEU A 327 -6.58 19.44 3.61
N TYR A 328 -6.51 19.44 4.94
CA TYR A 328 -6.02 18.33 5.76
C TYR A 328 -6.82 18.22 7.06
N ARG A 329 -7.12 16.99 7.49
CA ARG A 329 -7.69 16.67 8.79
C ARG A 329 -7.03 15.39 9.32
N ALA A 330 -6.46 15.43 10.52
CA ALA A 330 -5.70 14.31 11.08
C ALA A 330 -6.52 13.00 11.14
N SER A 331 -7.79 13.05 11.60
CA SER A 331 -8.72 11.91 11.58
C SER A 331 -9.03 11.35 10.19
N ARG A 332 -8.90 12.15 9.13
CA ARG A 332 -9.21 11.74 7.75
C ARG A 332 -7.96 11.28 6.99
N ASP A 333 -6.85 11.99 7.16
CA ASP A 333 -5.67 11.92 6.30
C ASP A 333 -4.45 11.27 7.00
N GLY A 334 -4.59 10.86 8.26
CA GLY A 334 -3.55 10.29 9.11
C GLY A 334 -2.76 11.35 9.88
N ASN A 335 -2.43 11.07 11.14
CA ASN A 335 -1.81 12.03 12.07
C ASN A 335 -0.26 12.03 12.03
N THR A 336 0.32 12.17 10.83
CA THR A 336 1.78 12.19 10.65
C THR A 336 2.25 13.46 9.93
N ALA A 337 3.51 13.86 10.17
CA ALA A 337 4.15 14.96 9.43
C ALA A 337 4.11 14.71 7.91
N ALA A 338 4.34 13.46 7.48
CA ALA A 338 4.26 13.06 6.08
C ALA A 338 2.85 13.27 5.48
N SER A 339 1.80 12.90 6.22
CA SER A 339 0.40 13.13 5.81
C SER A 339 0.06 14.61 5.69
N PHE A 340 0.52 15.44 6.64
CA PHE A 340 0.35 16.89 6.58
C PHE A 340 1.03 17.48 5.34
N HIS A 341 2.31 17.19 5.13
CA HIS A 341 3.08 17.71 4.00
C HIS A 341 2.53 17.25 2.65
N ALA A 342 2.07 15.99 2.53
CA ALA A 342 1.44 15.49 1.32
C ALA A 342 0.19 16.30 0.89
N LYS A 343 -0.53 16.91 1.84
CA LYS A 343 -1.76 17.66 1.58
C LYS A 343 -1.55 19.17 1.54
N CYS A 344 -0.70 19.71 2.40
CA CYS A 344 -0.59 21.13 2.68
C CYS A 344 0.59 21.82 1.97
N ASP A 345 1.58 21.07 1.48
CA ASP A 345 2.72 21.68 0.78
C ASP A 345 2.29 22.34 -0.53
N ASN A 346 2.86 23.52 -0.79
CA ASN A 346 2.64 24.35 -1.97
C ASN A 346 1.18 24.78 -2.21
N LYS A 347 0.35 24.83 -1.16
CA LYS A 347 -1.06 25.26 -1.24
C LYS A 347 -1.31 26.75 -1.01
N GLY A 348 -0.25 27.53 -0.80
CA GLY A 348 -0.38 28.95 -0.46
C GLY A 348 -0.78 29.15 1.01
N ALA A 349 -1.52 30.22 1.28
CA ALA A 349 -1.84 30.62 2.64
C ALA A 349 -2.76 29.61 3.33
N THR A 350 -2.45 29.25 4.57
CA THR A 350 -3.20 28.24 5.34
C THR A 350 -3.47 28.70 6.77
N ILE A 351 -4.63 28.32 7.31
CA ILE A 351 -4.90 28.39 8.74
C ILE A 351 -4.98 26.98 9.32
N VAL A 352 -4.28 26.75 10.42
CA VAL A 352 -4.27 25.47 11.16
C VAL A 352 -5.04 25.66 12.45
N VAL A 353 -5.97 24.75 12.74
CA VAL A 353 -6.78 24.75 13.96
C VAL A 353 -6.71 23.37 14.59
N VAL A 354 -6.40 23.30 15.89
CA VAL A 354 -6.37 22.06 16.66
C VAL A 354 -7.18 22.19 17.95
N LYS A 355 -7.82 21.08 18.36
CA LYS A 355 -8.59 20.98 19.60
C LYS A 355 -7.75 20.29 20.68
N VAL A 356 -7.68 20.88 21.86
CA VAL A 356 -6.94 20.31 23.00
C VAL A 356 -7.72 19.11 23.57
N LYS A 357 -7.00 18.03 23.87
CA LYS A 357 -7.56 16.79 24.41
C LYS A 357 -8.33 17.04 25.72
N ASN A 358 -9.50 16.41 25.87
CA ASN A 358 -10.37 16.55 27.04
C ASN A 358 -10.80 18.00 27.37
N SER A 359 -10.85 18.88 26.37
CA SER A 359 -11.17 20.31 26.55
C SER A 359 -11.93 20.88 25.36
N GLU A 360 -12.71 21.94 25.56
CA GLU A 360 -13.28 22.72 24.44
C GLU A 360 -12.34 23.85 23.97
N GLN A 361 -11.11 23.89 24.49
CA GLN A 361 -10.06 24.80 24.06
C GLN A 361 -9.59 24.45 22.65
N ILE A 362 -9.44 25.46 21.79
CA ILE A 362 -8.82 25.33 20.47
C ILE A 362 -7.64 26.30 20.35
N VAL A 363 -6.59 25.87 19.67
CA VAL A 363 -5.39 26.66 19.39
C VAL A 363 -4.98 26.51 17.93
N GLY A 364 -4.18 27.41 17.40
CA GLY A 364 -3.81 27.35 16.00
C GLY A 364 -2.96 28.52 15.52
N GLY A 365 -2.73 28.56 14.22
CA GLY A 365 -1.95 29.61 13.58
C GLY A 365 -2.23 29.77 12.09
N TYR A 366 -1.90 30.95 11.57
CA TYR A 366 -2.04 31.33 10.17
C TYR A 366 -0.68 31.54 9.52
N ASN A 367 -0.46 30.86 8.41
CA ASN A 367 0.72 30.99 7.56
C ASN A 367 0.29 31.69 6.25
N PRO A 368 0.71 32.95 5.99
CA PRO A 368 0.39 33.67 4.76
C PRO A 368 1.25 33.24 3.55
N LEU A 369 2.25 32.38 3.76
CA LEU A 369 3.17 31.91 2.73
C LEU A 369 2.71 30.56 2.17
N PHE A 370 3.55 29.52 2.23
CA PHE A 370 3.24 28.13 1.87
C PHE A 370 4.21 27.19 2.60
N TRP A 371 3.83 25.92 2.75
CA TRP A 371 4.69 24.84 3.27
C TRP A 371 5.42 24.16 2.10
N ASP A 372 6.64 23.65 2.28
CA ASP A 372 7.41 23.02 1.19
C ASP A 372 8.44 21.95 1.61
N SER A 373 8.40 21.50 2.87
CA SER A 373 9.32 20.48 3.40
C SER A 373 10.82 20.72 3.13
N SER A 374 11.21 21.95 2.81
CA SER A 374 12.56 22.29 2.33
C SER A 374 13.61 22.31 3.44
N ASN A 375 13.20 22.04 4.68
CA ASN A 375 13.99 22.24 5.89
C ASN A 375 14.50 23.68 6.04
N SER A 376 13.68 24.65 5.62
CA SER A 376 13.99 26.08 5.66
C SER A 376 13.11 26.86 6.65
N LEU A 377 13.64 28.02 7.05
CA LEU A 377 12.95 29.00 7.87
C LEU A 377 12.39 30.10 6.96
N LYS A 378 11.14 30.51 7.19
CA LYS A 378 10.47 31.54 6.42
C LYS A 378 10.08 32.71 7.31
N ASN A 379 10.22 33.91 6.75
CA ASN A 379 10.05 35.17 7.45
C ASN A 379 8.79 35.90 6.98
N THR A 380 7.90 36.24 7.91
CA THR A 380 6.72 37.07 7.64
C THR A 380 6.18 37.69 8.93
N LYS A 381 5.72 38.96 8.85
CA LYS A 381 5.01 39.68 9.92
C LYS A 381 3.49 39.54 9.85
N ASP A 382 2.99 38.84 8.83
CA ASP A 382 1.57 38.66 8.58
C ASP A 382 1.04 37.32 9.11
N SER A 383 1.93 36.46 9.62
CA SER A 383 1.53 35.27 10.38
C SER A 383 1.08 35.63 11.79
N PHE A 384 0.19 34.80 12.33
CA PHE A 384 -0.29 34.91 13.71
C PHE A 384 -0.57 33.54 14.32
N ILE A 385 -0.53 33.46 15.64
CA ILE A 385 -1.05 32.32 16.41
C ILE A 385 -2.23 32.78 17.27
N PHE A 386 -3.12 31.86 17.60
CA PHE A 386 -4.32 32.15 18.37
C PHE A 386 -4.71 31.05 19.34
N SER A 387 -5.54 31.40 20.31
CA SER A 387 -6.19 30.46 21.21
C SER A 387 -7.61 30.90 21.58
N PHE A 388 -8.49 29.95 21.82
CA PHE A 388 -9.81 30.14 22.41
C PHE A 388 -9.88 29.27 23.64
N ALA A 389 -10.23 29.84 24.79
CA ALA A 389 -10.45 29.04 26.00
C ALA A 389 -11.65 28.08 25.84
N ASN A 390 -12.62 28.45 25.00
CA ASN A 390 -13.76 27.61 24.63
C ASN A 390 -14.17 27.92 23.18
N LYS A 391 -14.16 26.92 22.30
CA LYS A 391 -14.51 27.05 20.87
C LYS A 391 -15.93 27.58 20.64
N ASN A 392 -16.84 27.44 21.62
CA ASN A 392 -18.21 27.95 21.50
C ASN A 392 -18.32 29.43 21.91
N SER A 393 -17.23 30.05 22.39
CA SER A 393 -17.19 31.46 22.83
C SER A 393 -16.10 32.25 22.12
N LEU A 394 -16.49 33.02 21.10
CA LEU A 394 -15.60 33.90 20.34
C LEU A 394 -14.99 35.03 21.20
N GLN A 395 -15.61 35.39 22.33
CA GLN A 395 -15.08 36.38 23.26
C GLN A 395 -13.81 35.88 23.97
N SER A 396 -13.59 34.56 24.01
CA SER A 396 -12.39 33.97 24.60
C SER A 396 -11.20 33.95 23.64
N ALA A 397 -11.37 34.45 22.41
CA ALA A 397 -10.35 34.45 21.38
C ALA A 397 -9.21 35.41 21.71
N LYS A 398 -7.98 34.90 21.64
CA LYS A 398 -6.75 35.67 21.70
C LYS A 398 -5.97 35.42 20.42
N VAL A 399 -5.43 36.47 19.82
CA VAL A 399 -4.57 36.39 18.63
C VAL A 399 -3.34 37.26 18.86
N VAL A 400 -2.18 36.77 18.43
CA VAL A 400 -0.91 37.49 18.50
C VAL A 400 -0.14 37.30 17.19
N TYR A 401 0.41 38.39 16.67
CA TYR A 401 1.13 38.42 15.39
C TYR A 401 2.63 38.30 15.63
N SER A 402 3.38 37.85 14.61
CA SER A 402 4.84 37.79 14.72
C SER A 402 5.45 39.20 14.88
N GLU A 403 6.25 39.42 15.93
CA GLU A 403 6.79 40.76 16.27
C GLU A 403 7.79 41.27 15.23
N TYR A 404 8.82 40.46 14.95
CA TYR A 404 9.92 40.83 14.05
C TYR A 404 9.80 40.18 12.67
N GLY A 405 8.93 39.16 12.54
CA GLY A 405 8.75 38.37 11.33
C GLY A 405 9.90 37.42 11.00
N GLN A 406 10.93 37.32 11.85
CA GLN A 406 12.02 36.36 11.67
C GLN A 406 11.61 34.97 12.17
N ASN A 407 11.92 33.93 11.38
CA ASN A 407 11.69 32.51 11.67
C ASN A 407 10.24 32.17 12.04
N SER A 408 9.27 32.98 11.58
CA SER A 408 7.88 32.88 12.02
C SER A 408 7.16 31.63 11.50
N ILE A 409 7.70 31.00 10.45
CA ILE A 409 7.24 29.72 9.88
C ILE A 409 8.46 28.83 9.61
N GLN A 410 8.38 27.53 9.95
CA GLN A 410 9.45 26.57 9.67
C GLN A 410 8.92 25.38 8.87
N CYS A 411 9.64 24.95 7.83
CA CYS A 411 9.21 23.92 6.88
C CYS A 411 10.08 22.66 6.99
N TYR A 412 10.26 22.12 8.19
CA TYR A 412 11.02 20.88 8.40
C TYR A 412 10.20 19.64 8.03
N LEU A 413 10.75 18.80 7.16
CA LEU A 413 10.10 17.57 6.66
C LEU A 413 9.65 16.62 7.78
N GLN A 414 10.34 16.64 8.93
CA GLN A 414 10.09 15.74 10.06
C GLN A 414 9.03 16.23 11.04
N TYR A 415 8.44 17.41 10.80
CA TYR A 415 7.47 18.03 11.67
C TYR A 415 6.19 18.35 10.90
N GLY A 416 5.07 18.47 11.62
CA GLY A 416 3.87 19.05 11.04
C GLY A 416 3.98 20.58 10.93
N PRO A 417 2.87 21.33 11.08
CA PRO A 417 2.92 22.78 11.03
C PRO A 417 3.74 23.36 12.19
N ILE A 418 4.69 24.25 11.87
CA ILE A 418 5.51 24.98 12.84
C ILE A 418 5.30 26.49 12.68
N PHE A 419 4.84 27.13 13.75
CA PHE A 419 4.75 28.59 13.86
C PHE A 419 5.82 29.08 14.85
N GLY A 420 6.92 29.64 14.35
CA GLY A 420 8.04 30.07 15.19
C GLY A 420 8.75 28.89 15.84
N ALA A 421 9.11 29.04 17.12
CA ALA A 421 9.28 27.89 18.02
C ALA A 421 8.06 27.75 18.96
N ASP A 422 7.04 28.58 18.75
CA ASP A 422 6.04 28.98 19.74
C ASP A 422 4.84 28.03 19.75
N LEU A 423 4.55 27.38 18.63
CA LEU A 423 3.49 26.39 18.50
C LEU A 423 3.85 25.36 17.41
N HIS A 424 4.16 24.11 17.80
CA HIS A 424 4.58 23.06 16.88
C HIS A 424 4.30 21.63 17.40
N THR A 425 4.31 20.65 16.50
CA THR A 425 4.22 19.21 16.82
C THR A 425 5.55 18.65 17.32
N THR A 426 5.56 17.55 18.09
CA THR A 426 6.81 16.84 18.44
C THR A 426 7.39 16.06 17.25
N TYR A 427 8.67 15.66 17.35
CA TYR A 427 9.44 14.88 16.36
C TYR A 427 9.01 13.39 16.27
N HIS A 428 7.86 12.99 16.80
CA HIS A 428 7.49 11.58 16.95
C HIS A 428 6.58 11.08 15.80
N PRO A 429 6.59 9.77 15.45
CA PRO A 429 5.76 9.21 14.37
C PRO A 429 4.24 9.38 14.56
N THR A 430 3.80 9.68 15.79
CA THR A 430 2.41 10.07 16.11
C THR A 430 2.44 11.49 16.69
N ALA A 431 1.83 12.45 15.99
CA ALA A 431 1.87 13.86 16.35
C ALA A 431 0.77 14.24 17.38
N ASP A 432 0.62 13.45 18.45
CA ASP A 432 -0.46 13.66 19.44
C ASP A 432 -0.13 14.72 20.48
N THR A 433 1.14 15.16 20.54
CA THR A 433 1.65 16.15 21.48
C THR A 433 2.11 17.41 20.77
N TRP A 434 1.63 18.55 21.24
CA TRP A 434 2.03 19.88 20.79
C TRP A 434 2.86 20.57 21.86
N ILE A 435 3.88 21.31 21.41
CA ILE A 435 4.76 22.12 22.25
C ILE A 435 4.39 23.58 22.05
N SER A 436 4.32 24.32 23.16
CA SER A 436 4.28 25.78 23.13
C SER A 436 5.50 26.37 23.83
N SER A 437 6.13 27.36 23.20
CA SER A 437 7.25 28.12 23.77
C SER A 437 7.09 29.61 23.42
N VAL A 438 8.02 30.45 23.87
CA VAL A 438 8.02 31.88 23.52
C VAL A 438 9.28 32.18 22.74
N SER A 439 9.13 32.62 21.49
CA SER A 439 10.23 32.96 20.60
C SER A 439 9.83 34.04 19.61
N SER A 440 9.03 33.69 18.59
CA SER A 440 8.73 34.54 17.43
C SER A 440 7.39 35.27 17.55
N TYR A 441 6.57 34.90 18.55
CA TYR A 441 5.27 35.47 18.83
C TYR A 441 5.17 35.89 20.32
N PRO A 442 4.37 36.92 20.64
CA PRO A 442 4.01 37.24 22.02
C PRO A 442 3.32 36.05 22.72
N THR A 443 3.50 35.90 24.04
CA THR A 443 2.94 34.75 24.77
C THR A 443 1.41 34.71 24.76
N LEU A 444 0.84 33.52 24.49
CA LEU A 444 -0.59 33.20 24.66
C LEU A 444 -0.91 32.56 26.02
N ASN A 445 0.08 32.36 26.90
CA ASN A 445 -0.01 31.64 28.18
C ASN A 445 -0.55 30.20 28.02
N LEU A 446 -0.09 29.49 26.99
CA LEU A 446 -0.39 28.08 26.79
C LEU A 446 0.53 27.20 27.67
N PRO A 447 0.10 25.99 28.05
CA PRO A 447 0.98 25.03 28.70
C PRO A 447 2.13 24.61 27.76
N ASN A 448 3.32 24.35 28.32
CA ASN A 448 4.53 23.99 27.56
C ASN A 448 4.32 22.78 26.64
N THR A 449 3.52 21.81 27.08
CA THR A 449 3.15 20.61 26.32
C THR A 449 1.70 20.24 26.58
N PHE A 450 0.94 19.89 25.54
CA PHE A 450 -0.43 19.42 25.66
C PHE A 450 -0.77 18.39 24.58
N ASN A 451 -1.70 17.49 24.89
CA ASN A 451 -2.18 16.46 23.95
C ASN A 451 -3.41 16.95 23.18
N ILE A 452 -3.62 16.41 21.98
CA ILE A 452 -4.80 16.68 21.14
C ILE A 452 -5.64 15.40 20.95
N ASP A 453 -6.94 15.56 20.68
CA ASP A 453 -7.86 14.45 20.41
C ASP A 453 -8.15 14.34 18.90
N ASP A 454 -8.05 13.11 18.36
CA ASP A 454 -8.96 12.57 17.34
C ASP A 454 -8.89 11.02 17.47
N TYR A 455 -10.03 10.40 17.78
CA TYR A 455 -10.18 8.96 18.03
C TYR A 455 -10.89 8.30 16.86
N GLU A 456 -10.34 7.20 16.33
CA GLU A 456 -11.11 6.09 15.73
C GLU A 456 -10.43 4.76 16.08
N GLU A 457 -11.25 3.81 16.54
CA GLU A 457 -10.91 2.40 16.73
C GLU A 457 -10.93 1.66 15.39
N ASP A 458 -9.88 0.90 15.15
CA ASP A 458 -9.66 0.03 13.99
C ASP A 458 -10.40 -1.30 14.25
N ILE A 459 -11.56 -1.53 13.62
CA ILE A 459 -12.27 -2.81 13.75
C ILE A 459 -11.63 -3.82 12.79
N THR A 460 -10.55 -4.45 13.25
CA THR A 460 -10.03 -5.71 12.71
C THR A 460 -10.40 -6.89 13.62
N GLU A 461 -11.66 -6.96 14.09
CA GLU A 461 -12.18 -8.10 14.87
C GLU A 461 -13.37 -8.84 14.22
N ASP A 462 -13.95 -8.36 13.13
CA ASP A 462 -15.16 -8.97 12.56
C ASP A 462 -14.95 -10.40 12.00
N TYR A 463 -13.72 -10.83 11.69
CA TYR A 463 -13.51 -12.10 11.00
C TYR A 463 -13.65 -13.36 11.89
N GLN A 464 -13.52 -13.24 13.21
CA GLN A 464 -13.74 -14.38 14.12
C GLN A 464 -15.23 -14.70 14.32
N GLN A 465 -16.10 -13.70 14.17
CA GLN A 465 -17.54 -13.88 14.35
C GLN A 465 -18.16 -14.77 13.25
N TYR A 466 -17.54 -14.83 12.06
CA TYR A 466 -18.07 -15.61 10.93
C TYR A 466 -17.84 -17.13 11.03
N SER A 467 -16.96 -17.66 11.87
CA SER A 467 -16.80 -19.12 11.96
C SER A 467 -17.84 -19.81 12.84
N GLU A 468 -18.57 -19.07 13.67
CA GLU A 468 -19.45 -19.64 14.70
C GLU A 468 -20.93 -19.74 14.29
N GLU A 469 -21.36 -19.00 13.26
CA GLU A 469 -22.75 -19.02 12.75
C GLU A 469 -22.86 -19.75 11.40
N ASP A 470 -23.95 -20.52 11.19
CA ASP A 470 -24.30 -21.22 9.94
C ASP A 470 -23.20 -22.15 9.33
N TYR A 471 -22.18 -22.53 10.13
CA TYR A 471 -21.12 -23.43 9.70
C TYR A 471 -21.67 -24.82 9.34
N ASN A 472 -21.01 -25.48 8.37
CA ASN A 472 -21.38 -26.83 7.96
C ASN A 472 -20.19 -27.80 7.86
N VAL A 473 -19.04 -27.40 8.39
CA VAL A 473 -17.82 -28.20 8.49
C VAL A 473 -17.24 -28.09 9.90
N ILE A 474 -16.89 -29.23 10.48
CA ILE A 474 -16.14 -29.36 11.74
C ILE A 474 -14.79 -29.99 11.40
N ILE A 475 -13.70 -29.37 11.84
CA ILE A 475 -12.33 -29.84 11.62
C ILE A 475 -11.66 -30.07 12.97
N TYR A 476 -11.33 -31.32 13.26
CA TYR A 476 -10.55 -31.70 14.44
C TYR A 476 -9.06 -31.66 14.12
N VAL A 477 -8.29 -30.89 14.88
CA VAL A 477 -6.87 -30.61 14.64
C VAL A 477 -6.03 -31.03 15.84
N GLY A 478 -4.86 -31.61 15.59
CA GLY A 478 -3.96 -32.14 16.62
C GLY A 478 -4.24 -33.61 16.99
N GLU A 479 -3.39 -34.16 17.85
CA GLU A 479 -3.46 -35.54 18.35
C GLU A 479 -3.88 -35.60 19.82
N GLU A 480 -4.44 -36.73 20.27
CA GLU A 480 -4.85 -36.91 21.67
C GLU A 480 -3.63 -36.77 22.63
N PRO A 481 -3.78 -36.06 23.78
CA PRO A 481 -5.01 -35.49 24.34
C PRO A 481 -5.34 -34.05 23.86
N ASN A 482 -4.55 -33.47 22.96
CA ASN A 482 -4.58 -32.05 22.58
C ASN A 482 -5.36 -31.79 21.27
N ILE A 483 -6.54 -32.39 21.11
CA ILE A 483 -7.40 -32.15 19.94
C ILE A 483 -8.17 -30.83 20.11
N THR A 484 -8.13 -29.97 19.09
CA THR A 484 -8.93 -28.74 19.01
C THR A 484 -9.97 -28.84 17.91
N GLU A 485 -11.19 -28.40 18.19
CA GLU A 485 -12.30 -28.32 17.23
C GLU A 485 -12.34 -26.94 16.56
N PHE A 486 -12.46 -26.91 15.24
CA PHE A 486 -12.63 -25.70 14.43
C PHE A 486 -13.92 -25.78 13.59
N HIS A 487 -14.63 -24.66 13.49
CA HIS A 487 -15.85 -24.53 12.70
C HIS A 487 -15.59 -23.75 11.41
N ALA A 488 -16.16 -24.22 10.29
CA ALA A 488 -15.92 -23.61 8.99
C ALA A 488 -17.05 -23.82 7.97
N HIS A 489 -16.99 -23.05 6.89
CA HIS A 489 -17.92 -23.08 5.78
C HIS A 489 -17.37 -23.88 4.61
N SER A 490 -18.03 -24.98 4.24
CA SER A 490 -17.60 -25.84 3.12
C SER A 490 -17.42 -25.08 1.82
N ILE A 491 -18.28 -24.11 1.52
CA ILE A 491 -18.17 -23.30 0.31
C ILE A 491 -16.92 -22.42 0.30
N ILE A 492 -16.53 -21.83 1.44
CA ILE A 492 -15.30 -21.03 1.56
C ILE A 492 -14.09 -21.97 1.46
N LEU A 493 -14.09 -23.08 2.18
CA LEU A 493 -12.99 -24.05 2.11
C LEU A 493 -12.78 -24.58 0.69
N ARG A 494 -13.84 -25.01 -0.01
CA ARG A 494 -13.79 -25.55 -1.38
C ARG A 494 -13.39 -24.50 -2.43
N CYS A 495 -13.66 -23.22 -2.19
CA CYS A 495 -13.23 -22.17 -3.11
C CYS A 495 -11.75 -21.83 -2.90
N ARG A 496 -11.27 -21.84 -1.65
CA ARG A 496 -9.90 -21.43 -1.29
C ARG A 496 -8.84 -22.53 -1.47
N SER A 497 -9.24 -23.80 -1.50
CA SER A 497 -8.29 -24.92 -1.57
C SER A 497 -8.81 -26.08 -2.41
N GLN A 498 -7.95 -26.60 -3.29
CA GLN A 498 -8.24 -27.81 -4.05
C GLN A 498 -8.33 -29.05 -3.16
N TYR A 499 -7.56 -29.09 -2.06
CA TYR A 499 -7.65 -30.15 -1.05
C TYR A 499 -9.07 -30.17 -0.47
N PHE A 500 -9.56 -29.04 0.03
CA PHE A 500 -10.90 -28.99 0.62
C PHE A 500 -11.99 -29.18 -0.44
N ARG A 501 -11.79 -28.71 -1.68
CA ARG A 501 -12.67 -29.00 -2.82
C ARG A 501 -12.90 -30.50 -2.97
N THR A 502 -11.81 -31.26 -2.98
CA THR A 502 -11.83 -32.72 -3.15
C THR A 502 -12.36 -33.42 -1.89
N ALA A 503 -11.89 -33.01 -0.71
CA ALA A 503 -12.28 -33.62 0.56
C ALA A 503 -13.78 -33.48 0.85
N LEU A 504 -14.41 -32.42 0.36
CA LEU A 504 -15.82 -32.12 0.59
C LEU A 504 -16.73 -32.46 -0.61
N SER A 505 -16.19 -32.88 -1.77
CA SER A 505 -16.99 -33.11 -2.99
C SER A 505 -17.70 -34.47 -3.08
N SER A 506 -17.18 -35.54 -2.46
CA SER A 506 -17.90 -36.84 -2.30
C SER A 506 -17.08 -37.88 -1.53
N ASN A 507 -17.73 -38.57 -0.58
CA ASN A 507 -17.28 -39.78 0.15
C ASN A 507 -15.98 -39.73 0.97
N TRP A 508 -15.25 -38.62 0.99
CA TRP A 508 -14.05 -38.49 1.84
C TRP A 508 -14.41 -37.99 3.24
N ALA A 509 -14.91 -36.75 3.37
CA ALA A 509 -15.35 -36.24 4.66
C ALA A 509 -16.57 -37.02 5.15
N GLU A 510 -16.53 -37.48 6.41
CA GLU A 510 -17.69 -38.08 7.06
C GLU A 510 -18.79 -37.01 7.19
N LYS A 511 -20.05 -37.36 6.89
CA LYS A 511 -21.17 -36.44 7.06
C LYS A 511 -22.09 -36.94 8.17
N LYS A 512 -22.16 -36.22 9.29
CA LYS A 512 -23.05 -36.50 10.43
C LYS A 512 -23.98 -35.31 10.66
N ASN A 513 -25.29 -35.56 10.76
CA ASN A 513 -26.32 -34.53 10.99
C ASN A 513 -26.23 -33.32 10.04
N GLY A 514 -25.85 -33.54 8.78
CA GLY A 514 -25.67 -32.45 7.79
C GLY A 514 -24.30 -31.77 7.82
N MET A 515 -23.46 -32.05 8.82
CA MET A 515 -22.12 -31.48 9.00
C MET A 515 -21.04 -32.37 8.38
N TYR A 516 -20.11 -31.78 7.64
CA TYR A 516 -18.88 -32.46 7.23
C TYR A 516 -17.89 -32.51 8.38
N ILE A 517 -17.27 -33.66 8.62
CA ILE A 517 -16.27 -33.88 9.66
C ILE A 517 -14.94 -34.24 9.02
N LEU A 518 -13.90 -33.48 9.35
CA LEU A 518 -12.52 -33.70 8.92
C LEU A 518 -11.61 -33.83 10.14
N LYS A 519 -10.56 -34.65 10.02
CA LYS A 519 -9.51 -34.80 11.03
C LYS A 519 -8.15 -34.46 10.43
N LYS A 520 -7.37 -33.66 11.15
CA LYS A 520 -6.02 -33.19 10.80
C LYS A 520 -5.07 -33.37 11.99
N PRO A 521 -4.70 -34.62 12.32
CA PRO A 521 -3.82 -34.90 13.45
C PRO A 521 -2.42 -34.31 13.27
N ASN A 522 -1.92 -34.25 12.02
CA ASN A 522 -0.56 -33.81 11.69
C ASN A 522 -0.36 -32.28 11.69
N ILE A 523 -1.37 -31.49 12.06
CA ILE A 523 -1.32 -30.03 12.08
C ILE A 523 -1.60 -29.58 13.52
N SER A 524 -0.77 -28.71 14.09
CA SER A 524 -1.05 -28.13 15.41
C SER A 524 -2.18 -27.10 15.37
N ARG A 525 -2.76 -26.85 16.54
CA ARG A 525 -3.79 -25.82 16.75
C ARG A 525 -3.35 -24.44 16.25
N ASN A 526 -2.12 -24.03 16.59
CA ASN A 526 -1.60 -22.70 16.26
C ASN A 526 -1.48 -22.53 14.74
N ILE A 527 -0.87 -23.51 14.07
CA ILE A 527 -0.71 -23.50 12.61
C ILE A 527 -2.08 -23.49 11.91
N PHE A 528 -3.01 -24.34 12.33
CA PHE A 528 -4.32 -24.38 11.70
C PHE A 528 -5.12 -23.09 11.93
N GLN A 529 -5.01 -22.44 13.09
CA GLN A 529 -5.63 -21.15 13.36
C GLN A 529 -5.15 -20.06 12.39
N VAL A 530 -3.85 -20.05 12.07
CA VAL A 530 -3.28 -19.10 11.10
C VAL A 530 -3.75 -19.42 9.68
N ILE A 531 -3.79 -20.70 9.29
CA ILE A 531 -4.31 -21.13 7.98
C ILE A 531 -5.79 -20.77 7.86
N LEU A 532 -6.59 -21.00 8.89
CA LEU A 532 -8.02 -20.65 8.90
C LEU A 532 -8.21 -19.14 8.77
N SER A 533 -7.41 -18.35 9.49
CA SER A 533 -7.41 -16.90 9.34
C SER A 533 -7.11 -16.48 7.88
N TYR A 534 -6.11 -17.11 7.24
CA TYR A 534 -5.80 -16.87 5.84
C TYR A 534 -6.92 -17.28 4.86
N ILE A 535 -7.63 -18.38 5.14
CA ILE A 535 -8.75 -18.84 4.30
C ILE A 535 -9.83 -17.77 4.23
N TYR A 536 -10.17 -17.13 5.35
CA TYR A 536 -11.24 -16.13 5.45
C TYR A 536 -10.80 -14.72 5.10
N SER A 537 -9.57 -14.33 5.43
CA SER A 537 -9.09 -12.95 5.27
C SER A 537 -8.16 -12.75 4.06
N GLY A 538 -7.54 -13.82 3.55
CA GLY A 538 -6.41 -13.72 2.63
C GLY A 538 -5.13 -13.22 3.28
N MET A 539 -5.09 -12.98 4.60
CA MET A 539 -3.92 -12.48 5.30
C MET A 539 -3.22 -13.59 6.09
N VAL A 540 -1.88 -13.57 6.09
CA VAL A 540 -1.05 -14.42 6.97
C VAL A 540 -0.24 -13.52 7.88
N ASN A 541 -0.31 -13.76 9.19
CA ASN A 541 0.52 -13.08 10.17
C ASN A 541 1.62 -14.01 10.68
N PHE A 542 2.82 -13.90 10.09
CA PHE A 542 3.97 -14.72 10.49
C PHE A 542 4.51 -14.38 11.89
N ASN A 543 4.09 -13.26 12.52
CA ASN A 543 4.43 -13.01 13.93
C ASN A 543 3.69 -13.96 14.88
N LYS A 544 2.62 -14.63 14.41
CA LYS A 544 1.87 -15.64 15.18
C LYS A 544 2.43 -17.06 14.99
N ILE A 545 3.50 -17.22 14.21
CA ILE A 545 4.15 -18.51 13.96
C ILE A 545 5.57 -18.40 14.52
N GLU A 546 5.93 -19.27 15.45
CA GLU A 546 7.31 -19.32 15.93
C GLU A 546 8.25 -19.79 14.82
N LYS A 547 9.50 -19.31 14.81
CA LYS A 547 10.49 -19.69 13.78
C LYS A 547 10.65 -21.21 13.66
N THR A 548 10.61 -21.92 14.80
CA THR A 548 10.69 -23.38 14.86
C THR A 548 9.51 -24.07 14.15
N GLU A 549 8.35 -23.43 14.07
CA GLU A 549 7.11 -23.95 13.47
C GLU A 549 7.02 -23.71 11.95
N TYR A 550 7.97 -23.01 11.32
CA TYR A 550 7.91 -22.72 9.87
C TYR A 550 7.88 -23.98 9.00
N LEU A 551 8.62 -25.03 9.39
CA LEU A 551 8.58 -26.31 8.69
C LEU A 551 7.22 -27.02 8.84
N GLU A 552 6.56 -26.88 9.99
CA GLU A 552 5.23 -27.43 10.21
C GLU A 552 4.18 -26.67 9.38
N PHE A 553 4.27 -25.34 9.37
CA PHE A 553 3.43 -24.49 8.53
C PHE A 553 3.62 -24.81 7.04
N LEU A 554 4.86 -25.04 6.59
CA LEU A 554 5.16 -25.45 5.22
C LEU A 554 4.51 -26.80 4.88
N LYS A 555 4.63 -27.81 5.76
CA LYS A 555 3.98 -29.12 5.60
C LYS A 555 2.46 -28.98 5.52
N ALA A 556 1.86 -28.21 6.43
CA ALA A 556 0.41 -28.01 6.49
C ALA A 556 -0.14 -27.29 5.25
N THR A 557 0.59 -26.28 4.76
CA THR A 557 0.17 -25.50 3.57
C THR A 557 0.34 -26.30 2.28
N ASP A 558 1.34 -27.16 2.17
CA ASP A 558 1.44 -28.12 1.07
C ASP A 558 0.34 -29.19 1.13
N GLU A 559 0.11 -29.80 2.31
CA GLU A 559 -0.93 -30.82 2.52
C GLU A 559 -2.33 -30.30 2.18
N LEU A 560 -2.63 -29.06 2.59
CA LEU A 560 -3.91 -28.40 2.33
C LEU A 560 -3.95 -27.67 0.97
N ALA A 561 -2.94 -27.86 0.12
CA ALA A 561 -2.85 -27.30 -1.24
C ALA A 561 -2.99 -25.76 -1.31
N PHE A 562 -2.33 -25.05 -0.41
CA PHE A 562 -2.23 -23.58 -0.38
C PHE A 562 -0.89 -23.11 -0.98
N GLU A 563 -0.76 -23.23 -2.32
CA GLU A 563 0.52 -23.08 -3.04
C GLU A 563 1.23 -21.74 -2.82
N LYS A 564 0.51 -20.63 -2.85
CA LYS A 564 1.14 -19.29 -2.79
C LYS A 564 1.76 -18.98 -1.42
N ILE A 565 1.05 -19.31 -0.36
CA ILE A 565 1.51 -19.15 1.03
C ILE A 565 2.60 -20.18 1.36
N ARG A 566 2.51 -21.40 0.78
CA ARG A 566 3.58 -22.39 0.82
C ARG A 566 4.85 -21.83 0.19
N ASP A 567 4.77 -21.30 -1.03
CA ASP A 567 5.91 -20.75 -1.75
C ASP A 567 6.50 -19.52 -1.02
N PHE A 568 5.65 -18.67 -0.46
CA PHE A 568 6.10 -17.55 0.39
C PHE A 568 6.81 -18.03 1.67
N CYS A 569 6.30 -19.10 2.30
CA CYS A 569 6.98 -19.72 3.44
C CYS A 569 8.34 -20.31 3.05
N ILE A 570 8.46 -20.91 1.87
CA ILE A 570 9.76 -21.39 1.33
C ILE A 570 10.75 -20.22 1.20
N GLU A 571 10.31 -19.06 0.71
CA GLU A 571 11.20 -17.89 0.61
C GLU A 571 11.71 -17.43 1.97
N ILE A 572 10.85 -17.41 3.00
CA ILE A 572 11.25 -17.09 4.38
C ILE A 572 12.26 -18.11 4.90
N ILE A 573 11.99 -19.40 4.73
CA ILE A 573 12.89 -20.48 5.18
C ILE A 573 14.26 -20.38 4.46
N CYS A 574 14.29 -19.98 3.19
CA CYS A 574 15.54 -19.81 2.45
C CYS A 574 16.40 -18.65 2.98
N GLN A 575 15.78 -17.60 3.56
CA GLN A 575 16.49 -16.46 4.17
C GLN A 575 16.94 -16.77 5.60
N GLU A 576 16.28 -17.71 6.28
CA GLU A 576 16.58 -18.11 7.65
C GLU A 576 17.01 -19.59 7.70
N THR A 577 18.05 -19.95 6.94
CA THR A 577 18.46 -21.36 6.77
C THR A 577 18.87 -22.04 8.09
N GLU A 578 19.26 -21.28 9.11
CA GLU A 578 19.48 -21.77 10.48
C GLU A 578 18.29 -22.57 11.03
N ILE A 579 17.06 -22.22 10.63
CA ILE A 579 15.81 -22.91 11.02
C ILE A 579 15.77 -24.36 10.49
N LEU A 580 16.38 -24.62 9.32
CA LEU A 580 16.47 -25.99 8.77
C LEU A 580 17.36 -26.89 9.63
N PHE A 581 18.18 -26.34 10.53
CA PHE A 581 19.23 -27.09 11.24
C PHE A 581 18.92 -27.41 12.70
N GLU A 582 17.69 -27.18 13.17
CA GLU A 582 17.17 -27.93 14.31
C GLU A 582 16.99 -29.41 13.88
N ILE A 583 18.06 -30.17 14.06
CA ILE A 583 18.39 -31.46 13.42
C ILE A 583 17.21 -32.44 13.32
N GLU A 584 16.36 -32.54 14.34
CA GLU A 584 15.31 -33.56 14.36
C GLU A 584 14.16 -33.29 13.40
N ARG A 585 13.77 -32.03 13.19
CA ARG A 585 12.62 -31.68 12.34
C ARG A 585 12.93 -31.85 10.86
N PHE A 586 14.18 -31.60 10.45
CA PHE A 586 14.64 -31.81 9.07
C PHE A 586 14.60 -33.29 8.67
N LEU A 587 15.01 -34.19 9.58
CA LEU A 587 15.06 -35.62 9.33
C LEU A 587 13.68 -36.25 9.11
N THR A 588 12.61 -35.58 9.53
CA THR A 588 11.21 -36.01 9.35
C THR A 588 10.50 -35.29 8.19
N LEU A 589 11.24 -34.59 7.34
CA LEU A 589 10.63 -33.92 6.18
C LEU A 589 10.09 -34.96 5.18
N PRO A 590 8.84 -34.80 4.71
CA PRO A 590 8.34 -35.59 3.59
C PRO A 590 9.23 -35.38 2.35
N PRO A 591 9.46 -36.41 1.51
CA PRO A 591 10.28 -36.30 0.30
C PRO A 591 9.91 -35.11 -0.58
N ARG A 592 8.60 -34.83 -0.72
CA ARG A 592 8.09 -33.70 -1.50
C ARG A 592 8.54 -32.33 -0.97
N ILE A 593 8.52 -32.14 0.35
CA ILE A 593 8.95 -30.88 0.99
C ILE A 593 10.45 -30.70 0.84
N LEU A 594 11.22 -31.78 1.04
CA LEU A 594 12.65 -31.75 0.80
C LEU A 594 12.98 -31.38 -0.65
N GLU A 595 12.24 -31.94 -1.62
CA GLU A 595 12.40 -31.61 -3.04
C GLU A 595 12.17 -30.11 -3.30
N LEU A 596 11.07 -29.55 -2.78
CA LEU A 596 10.74 -28.13 -2.93
C LEU A 596 11.81 -27.22 -2.36
N LEU A 597 12.39 -27.57 -1.21
CA LEU A 597 13.49 -26.82 -0.58
C LEU A 597 14.78 -26.94 -1.39
N LEU A 598 15.13 -28.15 -1.83
CA LEU A 598 16.36 -28.40 -2.60
C LEU A 598 16.31 -27.84 -4.03
N GLN A 599 15.15 -27.44 -4.54
CA GLN A 599 15.02 -26.72 -5.82
C GLN A 599 15.37 -25.23 -5.71
N GLN A 600 15.44 -24.67 -4.48
CA GLN A 600 15.64 -23.23 -4.32
C GLN A 600 17.11 -22.82 -4.49
N ASP A 601 17.32 -21.85 -5.40
CA ASP A 601 18.63 -21.23 -5.62
C ASP A 601 19.05 -20.30 -4.48
N LYS A 602 18.06 -19.73 -3.79
CA LYS A 602 18.24 -18.76 -2.70
C LYS A 602 18.61 -19.42 -1.38
N LEU A 603 18.67 -20.74 -1.33
CA LEU A 603 19.05 -21.47 -0.12
C LEU A 603 20.49 -21.11 0.24
N GLU A 604 20.69 -20.42 1.37
CA GLU A 604 21.99 -19.96 1.85
C GLU A 604 22.81 -21.11 2.45
N LEU A 605 23.15 -22.10 1.62
CA LEU A 605 23.95 -23.27 1.98
C LEU A 605 25.02 -23.59 0.95
N GLU A 606 26.14 -24.12 1.43
CA GLU A 606 27.10 -24.76 0.55
C GLU A 606 26.54 -26.08 0.04
N GLU A 607 26.84 -26.42 -1.22
CA GLU A 607 26.30 -27.65 -1.81
C GLU A 607 26.80 -28.92 -1.09
N ILE A 608 27.97 -28.85 -0.47
CA ILE A 608 28.47 -29.96 0.37
C ILE A 608 27.65 -30.13 1.65
N ASP A 609 27.17 -29.04 2.24
CA ASP A 609 26.28 -29.10 3.40
C ASP A 609 24.96 -29.76 2.99
N ILE A 610 24.39 -29.36 1.86
CA ILE A 610 23.17 -29.95 1.29
C ILE A 610 23.33 -31.46 1.07
N TRP A 611 24.46 -31.89 0.50
CA TRP A 611 24.77 -33.31 0.36
C TRP A 611 24.78 -34.03 1.72
N ASN A 612 25.45 -33.48 2.73
CA ASN A 612 25.52 -34.08 4.05
C ASN A 612 24.12 -34.18 4.71
N TYR A 613 23.28 -33.15 4.57
CA TYR A 613 21.91 -33.17 5.08
C TYR A 613 21.04 -34.19 4.34
N LEU A 614 21.14 -34.29 3.02
CA LEU A 614 20.43 -35.31 2.23
C LEU A 614 20.81 -36.72 2.68
N ILE A 615 22.11 -36.99 2.89
CA ILE A 615 22.58 -38.30 3.37
C ILE A 615 22.07 -38.59 4.80
N ARG A 616 22.11 -37.61 5.70
CA ARG A 616 21.55 -37.76 7.06
C ARG A 616 20.05 -38.04 7.04
N TRP A 617 19.30 -37.31 6.22
CA TRP A 617 17.87 -37.54 6.01
C TRP A 617 17.62 -38.95 5.45
N ALA A 618 18.43 -39.40 4.49
CA ALA A 618 18.29 -40.73 3.89
C ALA A 618 18.58 -41.87 4.87
N TYR A 619 19.58 -41.72 5.75
CA TYR A 619 19.79 -42.66 6.86
C TYR A 619 18.61 -42.65 7.85
N ALA A 620 18.03 -41.49 8.15
CA ALA A 620 16.85 -41.41 9.01
C ALA A 620 15.63 -42.12 8.39
N GLN A 621 15.48 -42.11 7.06
CA GLN A 621 14.45 -42.89 6.35
C GLN A 621 14.75 -44.40 6.31
N ASN A 622 16.01 -44.80 6.52
CA ASN A 622 16.48 -46.18 6.41
C ASN A 622 17.33 -46.59 7.61
N SER A 623 16.69 -46.68 8.79
CA SER A 623 17.37 -46.92 10.07
C SER A 623 18.13 -48.25 10.18
N THR A 624 17.97 -49.17 9.23
CA THR A 624 18.61 -50.49 9.21
C THR A 624 19.89 -50.55 8.36
N ILE A 625 20.22 -49.50 7.61
CA ILE A 625 21.41 -49.46 6.74
C ILE A 625 22.68 -49.19 7.59
N GLU A 626 23.77 -49.90 7.27
CA GLU A 626 25.11 -49.68 7.85
C GLU A 626 25.62 -48.26 7.58
N PHE A 627 26.21 -47.57 8.56
CA PHE A 627 26.64 -46.17 8.42
C PHE A 627 27.91 -46.01 7.58
N ASP A 628 28.72 -47.06 7.44
CA ASP A 628 29.92 -47.08 6.60
C ASP A 628 29.60 -47.58 5.17
N PRO A 629 29.60 -46.71 4.14
CA PRO A 629 29.26 -47.10 2.77
C PRO A 629 30.20 -48.13 2.14
N THR A 630 31.40 -48.31 2.71
CA THR A 630 32.35 -49.31 2.24
C THR A 630 31.91 -50.73 2.56
N ARG A 631 31.07 -50.90 3.60
CA ARG A 631 30.55 -52.19 4.08
C ARG A 631 29.18 -52.55 3.51
N TRP A 632 28.57 -51.66 2.75
CA TRP A 632 27.24 -51.86 2.19
C TRP A 632 27.11 -53.12 1.34
N THR A 633 26.08 -53.90 1.66
CA THR A 633 25.57 -54.99 0.84
C THR A 633 24.88 -54.44 -0.41
N LYS A 634 24.52 -55.33 -1.35
CA LYS A 634 23.71 -54.93 -2.52
C LYS A 634 22.36 -54.34 -2.11
N ASN A 635 21.74 -54.88 -1.07
CA ASN A 635 20.46 -54.41 -0.56
C ASN A 635 20.56 -53.00 0.02
N ASP A 636 21.61 -52.72 0.79
CA ASP A 636 21.85 -51.38 1.37
C ASP A 636 22.00 -50.32 0.28
N ILE A 637 22.74 -50.64 -0.79
CA ILE A 637 22.92 -49.76 -1.95
C ILE A 637 21.57 -49.49 -2.62
N GLU A 638 20.73 -50.51 -2.80
CA GLU A 638 19.43 -50.39 -3.45
C GLU A 638 18.45 -49.56 -2.62
N MET A 639 18.35 -49.81 -1.31
CA MET A 639 17.51 -49.02 -0.40
C MET A 639 17.92 -47.54 -0.37
N MET A 640 19.22 -47.27 -0.23
CA MET A 640 19.72 -45.90 -0.22
C MET A 640 19.49 -45.22 -1.57
N LYS A 641 19.74 -45.93 -2.67
CA LYS A 641 19.49 -45.41 -4.02
C LYS A 641 18.02 -45.05 -4.20
N ASN A 642 17.09 -45.95 -3.86
CA ASN A 642 15.65 -45.70 -3.96
C ASN A 642 15.22 -44.48 -3.14
N THR A 643 15.92 -44.18 -2.05
CA THR A 643 15.64 -43.03 -1.18
C THR A 643 16.14 -41.71 -1.78
N ILE A 644 17.35 -41.70 -2.38
CA ILE A 644 17.99 -40.44 -2.79
C ILE A 644 17.96 -40.14 -4.30
N ASP A 645 17.61 -41.10 -5.16
CA ASP A 645 17.77 -40.98 -6.64
C ASP A 645 17.08 -39.74 -7.20
N ASN A 646 15.91 -39.38 -6.67
CA ASN A 646 15.14 -38.19 -7.11
C ASN A 646 15.77 -36.86 -6.67
N PHE A 647 16.62 -36.87 -5.65
CA PHE A 647 17.30 -35.68 -5.12
C PHE A 647 18.70 -35.49 -5.72
N ILE A 648 19.36 -36.57 -6.17
CA ILE A 648 20.68 -36.50 -6.82
C ILE A 648 20.75 -35.47 -7.95
N PRO A 649 19.76 -35.33 -8.86
CA PRO A 649 19.77 -34.30 -9.90
C PRO A 649 19.69 -32.86 -9.37
N LEU A 650 19.18 -32.67 -8.14
CA LEU A 650 19.07 -31.36 -7.50
C LEU A 650 20.39 -30.94 -6.83
N ILE A 651 21.37 -31.85 -6.72
CA ILE A 651 22.70 -31.58 -6.17
C ILE A 651 23.64 -31.08 -7.27
N ARG A 652 24.22 -29.90 -7.05
CA ARG A 652 25.19 -29.25 -7.95
C ARG A 652 26.60 -29.74 -7.68
N PHE A 653 26.92 -30.96 -8.09
CA PHE A 653 28.25 -31.54 -7.86
C PHE A 653 29.40 -30.69 -8.40
N ASP A 654 29.17 -29.91 -9.45
CA ASP A 654 30.12 -28.92 -9.97
C ASP A 654 30.50 -27.83 -8.95
N ASN A 655 29.65 -27.57 -7.95
CA ASN A 655 29.87 -26.60 -6.88
C ASN A 655 30.52 -27.19 -5.63
N ILE A 656 30.97 -28.45 -5.69
CA ILE A 656 31.62 -29.14 -4.59
C ILE A 656 33.10 -29.36 -4.91
N SER A 657 33.97 -28.92 -4.01
CA SER A 657 35.43 -28.99 -4.16
C SER A 657 35.91 -30.44 -4.38
N TYR A 658 37.03 -30.61 -5.08
CA TYR A 658 37.60 -31.95 -5.27
C TYR A 658 37.98 -32.61 -3.94
N LYS A 659 38.47 -31.82 -2.97
CA LYS A 659 38.77 -32.29 -1.61
C LYS A 659 37.52 -32.82 -0.90
N ASP A 660 36.45 -32.03 -0.86
CA ASP A 660 35.18 -32.45 -0.25
C ASP A 660 34.58 -33.67 -0.98
N TYR A 661 34.73 -33.73 -2.31
CA TYR A 661 34.34 -34.92 -3.04
C TYR A 661 35.10 -36.16 -2.56
N LEU A 662 36.43 -36.11 -2.44
CA LEU A 662 37.24 -37.24 -1.99
C LEU A 662 36.88 -37.70 -0.58
N GLU A 663 36.68 -36.75 0.35
CA GLU A 663 36.44 -37.03 1.76
C GLU A 663 34.99 -37.45 2.05
N LYS A 664 34.01 -36.75 1.47
CA LYS A 664 32.60 -36.83 1.89
C LYS A 664 31.68 -37.49 0.87
N ILE A 665 32.01 -37.46 -0.42
CA ILE A 665 31.12 -37.97 -1.51
C ILE A 665 31.61 -39.29 -2.10
N LYS A 666 32.92 -39.45 -2.31
CA LYS A 666 33.54 -40.64 -2.91
C LYS A 666 33.21 -41.95 -2.18
N PRO A 667 33.03 -42.00 -0.84
CA PRO A 667 32.54 -43.21 -0.17
C PRO A 667 31.21 -43.72 -0.76
N TYR A 668 30.35 -42.79 -1.20
CA TYR A 668 29.04 -43.04 -1.78
C TYR A 668 29.04 -43.22 -3.30
N LYS A 669 30.21 -43.39 -3.95
CA LYS A 669 30.35 -43.48 -5.42
C LYS A 669 29.41 -44.47 -6.11
N LYS A 670 28.94 -45.51 -5.41
CA LYS A 670 28.01 -46.52 -5.92
C LYS A 670 26.59 -45.96 -6.17
N LEU A 671 26.25 -44.83 -5.54
CA LEU A 671 24.98 -44.11 -5.70
C LEU A 671 25.04 -43.07 -6.81
N LEU A 672 26.25 -42.65 -7.22
CA LEU A 672 26.42 -41.48 -8.08
C LEU A 672 26.23 -41.81 -9.57
N PRO A 673 25.62 -40.91 -10.34
CA PRO A 673 25.54 -41.04 -11.80
C PRO A 673 26.93 -41.08 -12.43
N LYS A 674 27.09 -41.87 -13.51
CA LYS A 674 28.37 -41.96 -14.26
C LYS A 674 28.92 -40.60 -14.69
N LYS A 675 28.06 -39.62 -14.98
CA LYS A 675 28.45 -38.24 -15.34
C LYS A 675 29.25 -37.55 -14.23
N VAL A 676 28.85 -37.73 -12.97
CA VAL A 676 29.51 -37.14 -11.79
C VAL A 676 30.88 -37.79 -11.59
N LEU A 677 30.94 -39.12 -11.68
CA LEU A 677 32.21 -39.86 -11.60
C LEU A 677 33.19 -39.45 -12.72
N ARG A 678 32.66 -39.22 -13.94
CA ARG A 678 33.47 -38.75 -15.08
C ARG A 678 33.97 -37.31 -14.89
N TYR A 679 33.16 -36.44 -14.30
CA TYR A 679 33.53 -35.06 -13.99
C TYR A 679 34.75 -35.03 -13.05
N TYR A 680 34.67 -35.69 -11.90
CA TYR A 680 35.76 -35.68 -10.93
C TYR A 680 37.00 -36.48 -11.35
N SER A 681 36.87 -37.47 -12.24
CA SER A 681 38.05 -38.14 -12.81
C SER A 681 38.81 -37.28 -13.81
N LYS A 682 38.12 -36.38 -14.54
CA LYS A 682 38.77 -35.39 -15.41
C LYS A 682 39.49 -34.29 -14.61
N LEU A 683 38.87 -33.80 -13.53
CA LEU A 683 39.51 -32.85 -12.62
C LEU A 683 40.83 -33.39 -12.02
N ASN A 684 40.93 -34.72 -11.86
CA ASN A 684 42.16 -35.37 -11.41
C ASN A 684 43.23 -35.52 -12.52
N LEU A 685 42.85 -35.41 -13.79
CA LEU A 685 43.74 -35.56 -14.96
C LEU A 685 44.24 -34.23 -15.50
N GLU A 686 43.44 -33.16 -15.36
CA GLU A 686 43.87 -31.79 -15.55
C GLU A 686 44.43 -31.29 -14.21
N SER A 687 45.69 -31.61 -13.90
CA SER A 687 46.40 -30.89 -12.84
C SER A 687 46.46 -29.42 -13.26
N THR A 688 45.54 -28.62 -12.75
CA THR A 688 45.47 -27.16 -12.87
C THR A 688 46.60 -26.52 -12.06
N GLU A 689 47.84 -26.86 -12.39
CA GLU A 689 49.00 -26.22 -11.78
C GLU A 689 49.02 -24.77 -12.23
N LEU A 690 48.94 -23.87 -11.26
CA LEU A 690 49.16 -22.45 -11.47
C LEU A 690 50.60 -22.27 -11.96
N ASP A 691 50.80 -21.90 -13.23
CA ASP A 691 52.13 -21.71 -13.85
C ASP A 691 52.83 -20.45 -13.31
N SER A 692 53.23 -20.50 -12.04
CA SER A 692 53.91 -19.42 -11.33
C SER A 692 55.36 -19.79 -11.00
N PHE A 693 56.26 -18.83 -11.19
CA PHE A 693 57.62 -18.85 -10.64
C PHE A 693 57.75 -18.10 -9.29
N ILE A 694 56.70 -17.39 -8.86
CA ILE A 694 56.71 -16.69 -7.58
C ILE A 694 56.25 -17.63 -6.45
N ILE A 695 55.18 -18.40 -6.63
CA ILE A 695 54.57 -19.25 -5.58
C ILE A 695 54.77 -20.75 -5.87
N ILE A 696 56.01 -21.14 -6.18
CA ILE A 696 56.37 -22.48 -6.69
C ILE A 696 55.94 -23.62 -5.75
N THR A 697 56.12 -23.46 -4.44
CA THR A 697 55.95 -24.53 -3.45
C THR A 697 54.51 -24.74 -2.98
N GLN A 698 53.58 -23.84 -3.33
CA GLN A 698 52.19 -23.84 -2.82
C GLN A 698 51.12 -23.56 -3.89
N LYS A 699 51.41 -23.88 -5.15
CA LYS A 699 50.54 -23.59 -6.31
C LYS A 699 49.08 -24.00 -6.10
N ASP A 700 48.83 -25.21 -5.60
CA ASP A 700 47.48 -25.75 -5.38
C ASP A 700 46.72 -25.02 -4.27
N LEU A 701 47.44 -24.60 -3.22
CA LEU A 701 46.87 -23.86 -2.10
C LEU A 701 46.47 -22.45 -2.54
N TYR A 702 47.33 -21.76 -3.28
CA TYR A 702 47.01 -20.45 -3.86
C TYR A 702 45.91 -20.52 -4.91
N TYR A 703 45.90 -21.53 -5.78
CA TYR A 703 44.82 -21.77 -6.74
C TYR A 703 43.47 -21.87 -6.01
N SER A 704 43.42 -22.71 -4.96
CA SER A 704 42.21 -22.91 -4.16
C SER A 704 41.78 -21.64 -3.42
N LEU A 705 42.75 -20.91 -2.84
CA LEU A 705 42.49 -19.67 -2.11
C LEU A 705 41.94 -18.58 -3.02
N PHE A 706 42.57 -18.34 -4.18
CA PHE A 706 42.10 -17.35 -5.15
C PHE A 706 40.73 -17.72 -5.72
N LEU A 707 40.47 -19.01 -5.96
CA LEU A 707 39.15 -19.46 -6.40
C LEU A 707 38.06 -19.15 -5.36
N ASN A 708 38.36 -19.38 -4.07
CA ASN A 708 37.45 -19.04 -2.98
C ASN A 708 37.22 -17.53 -2.87
N TRP A 709 38.27 -16.72 -2.99
CA TRP A 709 38.15 -15.27 -2.98
C TRP A 709 37.36 -14.73 -4.19
N ILE A 710 37.56 -15.26 -5.39
CA ILE A 710 36.75 -14.84 -6.55
C ILE A 710 35.27 -15.18 -6.35
N ASN A 711 34.97 -16.31 -5.71
CA ASN A 711 33.61 -16.73 -5.36
C ASN A 711 33.05 -16.13 -4.05
N LYS A 712 33.73 -15.14 -3.45
CA LYS A 712 33.32 -14.45 -2.22
C LYS A 712 33.11 -15.36 -0.99
N LYS A 713 33.84 -16.48 -0.92
CA LYS A 713 33.79 -17.44 0.21
C LYS A 713 34.58 -17.02 1.45
N ASP A 714 35.21 -15.86 1.44
CA ASP A 714 35.92 -15.22 2.55
C ASP A 714 34.99 -14.56 3.59
N ASN A 715 33.71 -14.33 3.26
CA ASN A 715 32.76 -13.57 4.10
C ASN A 715 31.76 -14.42 4.91
N ASN A 716 31.98 -15.73 5.09
CA ASN A 716 31.02 -16.67 5.71
C ASN A 716 29.61 -16.71 5.07
N GLN A 717 29.37 -16.00 3.97
CA GLN A 717 28.13 -16.10 3.20
C GLN A 717 28.11 -17.42 2.43
N LYS A 718 27.19 -18.30 2.80
CA LYS A 718 26.95 -19.57 2.12
C LYS A 718 26.08 -19.33 0.90
N SER A 719 26.57 -19.67 -0.29
CA SER A 719 25.81 -19.57 -1.54
C SER A 719 25.90 -20.88 -2.33
N ARG A 720 24.78 -21.27 -2.95
CA ARG A 720 24.75 -22.37 -3.93
C ARG A 720 25.37 -22.01 -5.28
N LYS A 721 25.87 -20.79 -5.50
CA LYS A 721 26.58 -20.40 -6.72
C LYS A 721 28.09 -20.51 -6.51
N PHE A 722 28.73 -21.45 -7.21
CA PHE A 722 30.18 -21.59 -7.27
C PHE A 722 30.60 -21.67 -8.72
N HIS A 723 31.53 -20.82 -9.13
CA HIS A 723 32.06 -20.82 -10.49
C HIS A 723 33.49 -21.35 -10.43
N GLN A 724 33.75 -22.42 -11.16
CA GLN A 724 35.10 -22.93 -11.35
C GLN A 724 35.81 -22.09 -12.41
N TYR A 725 37.02 -21.65 -12.10
CA TYR A 725 37.86 -20.87 -13.00
C TYR A 725 39.23 -21.52 -13.14
N ASN A 726 39.84 -21.37 -14.32
CA ASN A 726 41.24 -21.70 -14.54
C ASN A 726 42.10 -20.43 -14.63
N PHE A 727 43.36 -20.54 -14.21
CA PHE A 727 44.31 -19.43 -14.22
C PHE A 727 45.36 -19.68 -15.30
N LYS A 728 45.35 -18.85 -16.34
CA LYS A 728 46.31 -18.91 -17.44
C LYS A 728 47.32 -17.78 -17.32
N LEU A 729 48.60 -18.09 -17.12
CA LEU A 729 49.65 -17.07 -17.12
C LEU A 729 49.71 -16.34 -18.47
N ILE A 730 49.54 -15.01 -18.46
CA ILE A 730 49.57 -14.16 -19.66
C ILE A 730 50.75 -13.18 -19.66
N LEU A 731 51.27 -12.82 -18.49
CA LEU A 731 52.43 -11.94 -18.34
C LEU A 731 53.30 -12.40 -17.16
N ARG A 732 54.62 -12.35 -17.34
CA ARG A 732 55.62 -12.44 -16.28
C ARG A 732 56.64 -11.33 -16.47
N GLY A 733 56.90 -10.52 -15.45
CA GLY A 733 57.78 -9.34 -15.53
C GLY A 733 59.18 -9.68 -16.06
N SER A 734 59.82 -10.71 -15.51
CA SER A 734 61.14 -11.20 -15.96
C SER A 734 61.18 -11.70 -17.41
N ARG A 735 60.03 -12.08 -17.98
CA ARG A 735 59.91 -12.58 -19.37
C ARG A 735 59.49 -11.50 -20.35
N ASP A 736 58.50 -10.69 -19.97
CA ASP A 736 57.75 -9.83 -20.87
C ASP A 736 58.03 -8.34 -20.65
N GLY A 737 58.59 -7.94 -19.51
CA GLY A 737 58.90 -6.55 -19.17
C GLY A 737 58.21 -6.03 -17.91
N PHE A 738 58.83 -5.03 -17.30
CA PHE A 738 58.39 -4.41 -16.05
C PHE A 738 57.63 -3.09 -16.23
N ASP A 739 57.32 -2.69 -17.45
CA ASP A 739 56.67 -1.41 -17.77
C ASP A 739 55.18 -1.54 -18.11
N GLY A 740 54.46 -0.42 -18.06
CA GLY A 740 53.02 -0.38 -18.35
C GLY A 740 52.64 -0.74 -19.79
N ASN A 741 53.53 -0.53 -20.78
CA ASN A 741 53.22 -0.91 -22.17
C ASN A 741 53.24 -2.43 -22.32
N SER A 742 54.20 -3.10 -21.68
CA SER A 742 54.28 -4.56 -21.62
C SER A 742 53.03 -5.15 -20.96
N PHE A 743 52.53 -4.52 -19.89
CA PHE A 743 51.26 -4.88 -19.25
C PHE A 743 50.07 -4.77 -20.22
N HIS A 744 49.83 -3.60 -20.81
CA HIS A 744 48.70 -3.39 -21.71
C HIS A 744 48.75 -4.28 -22.97
N TYR A 745 49.95 -4.51 -23.52
CA TYR A 745 50.12 -5.40 -24.68
C TYR A 745 49.64 -6.84 -24.40
N LYS A 746 49.81 -7.34 -23.17
CA LYS A 746 49.44 -8.71 -22.79
C LYS A 746 48.05 -8.82 -22.16
N CYS A 747 47.64 -7.81 -21.40
CA CYS A 747 46.50 -7.88 -20.49
C CYS A 747 45.23 -7.19 -21.03
N ASP A 748 45.34 -6.32 -22.03
CA ASP A 748 44.15 -5.74 -22.67
C ASP A 748 43.38 -6.80 -23.47
N ASP A 749 42.06 -6.65 -23.49
CA ASP A 749 41.10 -7.55 -24.14
C ASP A 749 41.18 -9.01 -23.62
N LYS A 750 41.65 -9.22 -22.38
CA LYS A 750 41.71 -10.54 -21.71
C LYS A 750 40.59 -10.76 -20.69
N GLY A 751 39.84 -9.71 -20.34
CA GLY A 751 38.81 -9.82 -19.30
C GLY A 751 39.41 -9.98 -17.91
N ALA A 752 38.87 -10.90 -17.12
CA ALA A 752 39.22 -11.06 -15.71
C ALA A 752 40.68 -11.51 -15.53
N THR A 753 41.39 -10.87 -14.59
CA THR A 753 42.79 -11.19 -14.28
C THR A 753 43.06 -11.15 -12.79
N ILE A 754 43.96 -12.02 -12.32
CA ILE A 754 44.60 -11.91 -11.01
C ILE A 754 46.10 -11.61 -11.19
N ILE A 755 46.60 -10.66 -10.41
CA ILE A 755 47.97 -10.18 -10.46
C ILE A 755 48.63 -10.51 -9.14
N ILE A 756 49.83 -11.10 -9.20
CA ILE A 756 50.67 -11.38 -8.03
C ILE A 756 52.02 -10.69 -8.19
N VAL A 757 52.54 -10.13 -7.11
CA VAL A 757 53.74 -9.29 -7.10
C VAL A 757 54.60 -9.68 -5.90
N LYS A 758 55.85 -10.06 -6.16
CA LYS A 758 56.82 -10.39 -5.12
C LYS A 758 57.61 -9.16 -4.73
N ILE A 759 57.48 -8.70 -3.49
CA ILE A 759 58.28 -7.57 -2.98
C ILE A 759 59.73 -8.02 -2.79
N LYS A 760 60.66 -7.23 -3.33
CA LYS A 760 62.11 -7.48 -3.29
C LYS A 760 62.65 -7.35 -1.87
N ASN A 761 63.61 -8.21 -1.52
CA ASN A 761 64.23 -8.26 -0.18
C ASN A 761 63.23 -8.43 0.98
N SER A 762 62.08 -9.05 0.73
CA SER A 762 61.01 -9.31 1.70
C SER A 762 60.43 -10.71 1.46
N ASN A 763 59.68 -11.27 2.40
CA ASN A 763 58.81 -12.43 2.15
C ASN A 763 57.38 -12.03 1.76
N GLN A 764 57.10 -10.73 1.65
CA GLN A 764 55.77 -10.26 1.30
C GLN A 764 55.41 -10.53 -0.17
N LEU A 765 54.13 -10.85 -0.38
CA LEU A 765 53.48 -10.96 -1.68
C LEU A 765 52.23 -10.09 -1.68
N VAL A 766 52.06 -9.26 -2.71
CA VAL A 766 50.90 -8.40 -2.88
C VAL A 766 50.25 -8.62 -4.23
N GLY A 767 49.02 -8.17 -4.38
CA GLY A 767 48.33 -8.33 -5.65
C GLY A 767 46.88 -7.91 -5.62
N GLY A 768 46.18 -8.24 -6.70
CA GLY A 768 44.76 -7.96 -6.81
C GLY A 768 44.10 -8.69 -7.97
N TYR A 769 42.79 -8.86 -7.84
CA TYR A 769 41.91 -9.42 -8.86
C TYR A 769 41.02 -8.33 -9.44
N ASN A 770 40.98 -8.27 -10.76
CA ASN A 770 40.08 -7.41 -11.51
C ASN A 770 39.17 -8.30 -12.39
N PRO A 771 37.83 -8.26 -12.22
CA PRO A 771 36.89 -9.01 -13.05
C PRO A 771 36.64 -8.38 -14.43
N LEU A 772 37.13 -7.16 -14.65
CA LEU A 772 36.90 -6.37 -15.87
C LEU A 772 38.15 -6.38 -16.75
N ASP A 773 37.96 -6.02 -18.02
CA ASP A 773 39.09 -5.81 -18.94
C ASP A 773 39.98 -4.62 -18.50
N TRP A 774 41.23 -4.52 -18.96
CA TRP A 774 42.16 -3.41 -18.67
C TRP A 774 42.16 -2.27 -19.70
N ARG A 775 41.58 -2.47 -20.88
CA ARG A 775 41.59 -1.48 -21.96
C ARG A 775 40.81 -0.21 -21.61
N GLY A 776 41.38 0.96 -21.89
CA GLY A 776 40.72 2.27 -21.77
C GLY A 776 41.42 3.27 -20.85
N LYS A 777 40.79 4.44 -20.63
CA LYS A 777 41.37 5.58 -19.88
C LYS A 777 40.53 6.05 -18.69
N ASN A 778 39.58 5.24 -18.23
CA ASN A 778 38.56 5.64 -17.25
C ASN A 778 38.61 4.77 -15.99
N SER A 779 37.98 5.27 -14.93
CA SER A 779 37.61 4.44 -13.78
C SER A 779 36.57 3.41 -14.20
N LYS A 780 36.67 2.20 -13.63
CA LYS A 780 35.77 1.08 -13.90
C LYS A 780 35.10 0.64 -12.61
N SER A 781 33.77 0.57 -12.65
CA SER A 781 32.97 0.24 -11.49
C SER A 781 32.78 -1.27 -11.32
N THR A 782 33.08 -1.79 -10.13
CA THR A 782 32.82 -3.19 -9.79
C THR A 782 32.76 -3.39 -8.28
N THR A 783 31.99 -4.38 -7.83
CA THR A 783 31.94 -4.87 -6.45
C THR A 783 32.76 -6.15 -6.25
N ASP A 784 33.25 -6.76 -7.33
CA ASP A 784 33.84 -8.11 -7.31
C ASP A 784 35.37 -8.11 -7.30
N SER A 785 36.00 -6.95 -7.53
CA SER A 785 37.44 -6.79 -7.42
C SER A 785 37.92 -6.89 -5.95
N PHE A 786 39.19 -7.24 -5.76
CA PHE A 786 39.83 -7.24 -4.45
C PHE A 786 41.35 -7.06 -4.58
N ILE A 787 41.97 -6.59 -3.51
CA ILE A 787 43.43 -6.58 -3.32
C ILE A 787 43.82 -7.54 -2.20
N PHE A 788 45.09 -7.94 -2.14
CA PHE A 788 45.58 -8.79 -1.05
C PHE A 788 47.05 -8.52 -0.70
N LEU A 789 47.41 -8.91 0.53
CA LEU A 789 48.77 -8.93 1.07
C LEU A 789 48.97 -10.25 1.82
N PHE A 790 50.10 -10.91 1.58
CA PHE A 790 50.63 -11.97 2.44
C PHE A 790 51.87 -11.43 3.14
N ASP A 791 51.92 -11.56 4.47
CA ASP A 791 53.12 -11.18 5.23
C ASP A 791 54.27 -12.15 4.94
N ASP A 792 53.94 -13.42 4.68
CA ASP A 792 54.87 -14.45 4.21
C ASP A 792 54.22 -15.28 3.08
N TYR A 793 54.76 -15.16 1.86
CA TYR A 793 54.25 -15.89 0.70
C TYR A 793 54.43 -17.42 0.78
N GLU A 794 55.29 -17.90 1.69
CA GLU A 794 55.43 -19.33 2.03
C GLU A 794 54.40 -19.81 3.07
N ASP A 795 53.49 -18.96 3.55
CA ASP A 795 52.37 -19.36 4.40
C ASP A 795 51.08 -18.64 3.97
N ILE A 796 50.21 -19.36 3.24
CA ILE A 796 48.92 -18.84 2.78
C ILE A 796 48.00 -18.33 3.91
N ASN A 797 48.20 -18.76 5.15
CA ASN A 797 47.39 -18.31 6.28
C ASN A 797 47.70 -16.86 6.69
N THR A 798 48.82 -16.30 6.23
CA THR A 798 49.16 -14.89 6.44
C THR A 798 48.41 -13.94 5.50
N GLY A 799 47.62 -14.48 4.58
CA GLY A 799 46.89 -13.73 3.56
C GLY A 799 45.77 -12.85 4.13
N LYS A 800 45.84 -11.56 3.82
CA LYS A 800 44.82 -10.54 4.09
C LYS A 800 44.16 -10.15 2.77
N ILE A 801 42.83 -10.09 2.74
CA ILE A 801 42.05 -9.66 1.58
C ILE A 801 41.36 -8.32 1.86
N GLY A 802 41.39 -7.42 0.88
CA GLY A 802 40.70 -6.14 0.89
C GLY A 802 39.63 -6.08 -0.20
N ARG A 803 38.36 -6.01 0.19
CA ARG A 803 37.21 -5.87 -0.72
C ARG A 803 36.92 -4.40 -1.05
N VAL A 804 36.26 -4.17 -2.18
CA VAL A 804 35.87 -2.82 -2.62
C VAL A 804 34.94 -2.16 -1.60
N ILE A 805 35.30 -0.95 -1.18
CA ILE A 805 34.48 -0.03 -0.37
C ILE A 805 33.77 0.97 -1.27
N ASP A 806 34.49 1.56 -2.23
CA ASP A 806 33.94 2.48 -3.23
C ASP A 806 33.93 1.85 -4.62
N THR A 807 32.74 1.43 -5.03
CA THR A 807 32.52 0.75 -6.31
C THR A 807 32.89 1.59 -7.52
N LYS A 808 32.79 2.92 -7.47
CA LYS A 808 33.03 3.79 -8.64
C LYS A 808 34.51 3.94 -8.98
N HIS A 809 35.39 3.69 -8.01
CA HIS A 809 36.83 3.89 -8.14
C HIS A 809 37.62 2.61 -7.83
N ALA A 810 36.98 1.44 -7.91
CA ALA A 810 37.59 0.14 -7.66
C ALA A 810 38.80 -0.11 -8.57
N VAL A 811 38.65 0.08 -9.88
CA VAL A 811 39.75 -0.11 -10.84
C VAL A 811 39.89 1.12 -11.71
N ARG A 812 41.13 1.48 -12.06
CA ARG A 812 41.39 2.58 -13.01
C ARG A 812 42.35 2.14 -14.09
N CYS A 813 42.11 2.60 -15.32
CA CYS A 813 42.96 2.27 -16.46
C CYS A 813 43.58 3.54 -17.04
N PHE A 814 44.87 3.51 -17.37
CA PHE A 814 45.56 4.53 -18.16
C PHE A 814 46.50 3.84 -19.13
N ASN A 815 46.48 4.23 -20.41
CA ASN A 815 47.22 3.57 -21.51
C ASN A 815 48.69 3.19 -21.28
N ASN A 816 49.40 3.87 -20.38
CA ASN A 816 50.84 3.69 -20.18
C ASN A 816 51.18 3.27 -18.75
N TRP A 817 50.19 3.05 -17.88
CA TRP A 817 50.41 2.59 -16.50
C TRP A 817 50.12 1.09 -16.43
N GLY A 818 50.65 0.42 -15.41
CA GLY A 818 50.27 -0.95 -15.15
C GLY A 818 48.90 -1.06 -14.46
N PRO A 819 48.66 -2.14 -13.69
CA PRO A 819 47.41 -2.31 -12.98
C PRO A 819 47.25 -1.23 -11.90
N ILE A 820 46.03 -0.72 -11.76
CA ILE A 820 45.65 0.28 -10.74
C ILE A 820 44.38 -0.15 -10.03
N PHE A 821 44.52 -0.46 -8.74
CA PHE A 821 43.41 -0.70 -7.83
C PHE A 821 43.21 0.54 -6.95
N GLY A 822 42.00 1.09 -6.94
CA GLY A 822 41.61 2.27 -6.17
C GLY A 822 41.78 3.61 -6.91
N ALA A 823 41.25 4.68 -6.30
CA ALA A 823 41.21 6.01 -6.89
C ALA A 823 42.60 6.68 -7.03
N TYR A 824 43.08 6.83 -8.27
CA TYR A 824 44.27 7.63 -8.61
C TYR A 824 44.01 9.15 -8.65
N ASN A 825 44.17 9.88 -7.55
CA ASN A 825 44.09 11.35 -7.58
C ASN A 825 45.43 11.95 -8.02
N THR A 826 45.46 12.72 -9.12
CA THR A 826 46.68 13.35 -9.65
C THR A 826 47.31 14.37 -8.70
N ILE A 827 46.55 14.90 -7.73
CA ILE A 827 47.03 15.88 -6.75
C ILE A 827 47.73 15.19 -5.56
N ALA A 828 47.32 13.97 -5.18
CA ALA A 828 47.83 13.25 -4.01
C ALA A 828 48.57 11.93 -4.35
N MET A 829 48.59 11.51 -5.62
CA MET A 829 49.08 10.20 -6.08
C MET A 829 48.48 9.01 -5.30
N SER A 830 47.28 9.17 -4.74
CA SER A 830 46.64 8.13 -3.93
C SER A 830 46.30 6.91 -4.80
N ASN A 831 46.42 5.69 -4.28
CA ASN A 831 46.00 4.42 -4.90
C ASN A 831 46.09 3.31 -3.83
N ASN A 832 45.37 2.21 -3.99
CA ASN A 832 45.50 1.08 -3.06
C ASN A 832 46.56 0.07 -3.51
N LEU A 833 46.83 -0.03 -4.82
CA LEU A 833 47.98 -0.74 -5.40
C LEU A 833 48.14 -0.28 -6.85
N THR A 834 49.31 0.20 -7.25
CA THR A 834 49.56 0.62 -8.63
C THR A 834 50.98 0.34 -9.10
N MET A 835 51.13 0.12 -10.41
CA MET A 835 52.40 0.23 -11.12
C MET A 835 52.37 1.44 -12.06
N ASN A 836 53.35 2.33 -11.96
CA ASN A 836 53.44 3.50 -12.83
C ASN A 836 54.04 3.16 -14.21
N GLN A 837 54.14 4.14 -15.09
CA GLN A 837 54.66 3.96 -16.46
C GLN A 837 56.12 3.49 -16.55
N ASN A 838 56.91 3.71 -15.50
CA ASN A 838 58.31 3.29 -15.43
C ASN A 838 58.49 1.94 -14.73
N GLY A 839 57.40 1.28 -14.31
CA GLY A 839 57.44 0.01 -13.58
C GLY A 839 57.60 0.13 -12.07
N GLU A 840 57.48 1.34 -11.50
CA GLU A 840 57.61 1.54 -10.06
C GLU A 840 56.27 1.26 -9.35
N TRP A 841 56.32 0.52 -8.25
CA TRP A 841 55.14 0.11 -7.49
C TRP A 841 54.91 0.98 -6.25
N SER A 842 53.64 1.27 -5.97
CA SER A 842 53.22 2.04 -4.79
C SER A 842 51.84 1.63 -4.29
N SER A 843 51.55 1.97 -3.04
CA SER A 843 50.25 1.83 -2.37
C SER A 843 50.07 3.00 -1.40
N ILE A 844 49.31 4.02 -1.78
CA ILE A 844 49.09 5.23 -0.98
C ILE A 844 47.58 5.41 -0.82
N PRO A 845 46.92 4.79 0.19
CA PRO A 845 45.46 4.74 0.27
C PRO A 845 44.78 6.12 0.12
N SER A 846 43.68 6.18 -0.64
CA SER A 846 42.89 7.41 -0.81
C SER A 846 42.03 7.72 0.43
N THR A 847 41.65 8.98 0.59
CA THR A 847 40.64 9.42 1.57
C THR A 847 39.47 10.10 0.84
N PRO A 848 38.28 9.48 0.77
CA PRO A 848 37.91 8.17 1.31
C PRO A 848 38.57 6.99 0.56
N PRO A 849 38.76 5.82 1.21
CA PRO A 849 39.45 4.68 0.61
C PRO A 849 38.56 3.87 -0.34
N SER A 850 39.11 3.44 -1.49
CA SER A 850 38.41 2.51 -2.39
C SER A 850 38.51 1.04 -1.95
N TYR A 851 39.57 0.69 -1.23
CA TYR A 851 39.80 -0.59 -0.54
C TYR A 851 40.30 -0.34 0.88
N PRO A 852 40.09 -1.28 1.84
CA PRO A 852 40.68 -1.16 3.17
C PRO A 852 42.20 -1.11 3.10
N ASP A 853 42.82 -0.43 4.07
CA ASP A 853 44.27 -0.40 4.20
C ASP A 853 44.79 -1.75 4.72
N LEU A 854 45.51 -2.48 3.88
CA LEU A 854 46.12 -3.76 4.22
C LEU A 854 47.53 -3.60 4.81
N ASN A 855 48.03 -2.38 5.00
CA ASN A 855 49.42 -2.05 5.36
C ASN A 855 50.44 -2.48 4.29
N ILE A 856 50.09 -2.36 3.01
CA ILE A 856 51.05 -2.54 1.89
C ILE A 856 52.05 -1.37 1.93
N PRO A 857 53.37 -1.60 1.74
CA PRO A 857 54.35 -0.53 1.75
C PRO A 857 54.05 0.59 0.73
N ASN A 858 54.25 1.85 1.13
CA ASN A 858 53.89 3.00 0.29
C ASN A 858 54.59 3.05 -1.07
N ARG A 859 55.87 2.66 -1.12
CA ARG A 859 56.69 2.50 -2.32
C ARG A 859 57.62 1.33 -2.12
N PHE A 860 57.74 0.45 -3.11
CA PHE A 860 58.57 -0.76 -2.99
C PHE A 860 59.11 -1.20 -4.34
N GLU A 861 60.27 -1.86 -4.29
CA GLU A 861 60.81 -2.61 -5.43
C GLU A 861 60.29 -4.04 -5.42
N ILE A 862 60.26 -4.66 -6.60
CA ILE A 862 59.75 -6.02 -6.79
C ILE A 862 60.85 -6.92 -7.37
N ASP A 863 60.80 -8.22 -7.05
CA ASP A 863 61.65 -9.23 -7.70
C ASP A 863 61.04 -9.64 -9.05
N ASP A 864 59.73 -9.95 -9.04
CA ASP A 864 58.95 -10.24 -10.25
C ASP A 864 57.45 -9.97 -9.99
N TYR A 865 56.67 -9.94 -11.07
CA TYR A 865 55.21 -9.97 -11.01
C TYR A 865 54.63 -10.84 -12.13
N GLU A 866 53.51 -11.49 -11.85
CA GLU A 866 52.82 -12.37 -12.79
C GLU A 866 51.34 -11.99 -12.88
N VAL A 867 50.80 -12.09 -14.09
CA VAL A 867 49.38 -11.85 -14.37
C VAL A 867 48.78 -13.09 -14.97
N PHE A 868 47.71 -13.58 -14.34
CA PHE A 868 46.94 -14.72 -14.80
C PHE A 868 45.58 -14.25 -15.30
N GLN A 869 45.21 -14.66 -16.50
CA GLN A 869 43.83 -14.58 -16.99
C GLN A 869 42.98 -15.61 -16.25
N VAL A 870 41.82 -15.19 -15.78
CA VAL A 870 40.82 -16.05 -15.13
C VAL A 870 39.79 -16.45 -16.20
N ILE A 871 39.76 -17.74 -16.57
CA ILE A 871 38.96 -18.29 -17.68
C ILE A 871 37.99 -19.38 -17.25
#